data_AF-A0A6N2VG65-F1
#
_entry.id   AF-A0A6N2VG65-F1
#
_cell.length_a   1.000
_cell.length_b   1.000
_cell.length_c   1.000
_cell.angle_alpha   90.00
_cell.angle_beta   90.00
_cell.angle_gamma   90.00
#
_symmetry.space_group_name_H-M   'P 1'
#
loop_
_entity.id
_entity.type
_entity.pdbx_description
1 polymer ?
#
loop_
_entity_poly.entity_id
_entity_poly.type
_entity_poly.pdbx_seq_one_letter_code
_entity_poly.pdbx_strand_id
1 'polypeptide(L)'
;MQILVFELMKVHRPGLVRDGNIYLAAHDFIGWLACMVISEAISFECVTQLCHDYYSTLGRKISPWVVVKRFAGGLTTARIPVLSVCGRPLITNRDLEANTYRILLGDFPTQHMQVELDCHLSIITQDEMLSDLLIGKSPYQFDIILINAIQDVWRHNPKLILEQRERDAQIYLTDEYRQVSDYAIRRNLQCSTINAYIEVDEVPIRFCSGGSESMTMLIQRSPEEPVIVRKILSEALTTAKWNSDGRGVMLPPFAKAARQVDYLRGLPEHIKYFFPQVYSVIEREILAPTGRGCVGKVTCKEVIYEMSFIEGEEVSQFVQHSNISPLVISKLYEVILTFLRDNVHSENRQAVTSKTLDVSYFKKIEERLMLCRNTAPQCFGPNLLDSEKIVINGNEYFNIKSLLHIFRSHPEYLYVLEPRYHSLVMGDTNTENIKIGNILPLLEVQDLIDHNRSGEEISRALAVINAKDIQLRFLDPRAIGFQSDGANSRDDYMYDNKPWHNSIGHYDEYHNDLFTLTININAQKIPIIDIRFSENNVYQRAYGIADCAMDDINPLNDPTNIGMEKYFSHVMNALYDNTNPDSIYLRDDPYWLVRFVFMMGTHFAAMPPFHFISEFDGTIKDSIDTQSRPVAIYCEGIKWLNWALEILQGKRDHFLGVNVPPIKTIVEEAI
;
A
#
# COMPACT_ATOMS: atom_id res chain seq x y z
N MET A 1 -8.67 42.02 -3.60
CA MET A 1 -9.36 42.06 -4.91
C MET A 1 -9.32 40.70 -5.60
N GLN A 2 -8.13 40.12 -5.79
CA GLN A 2 -7.94 38.78 -6.39
C GLN A 2 -8.79 37.66 -5.73
N ILE A 3 -8.85 37.64 -4.40
CA ILE A 3 -9.68 36.68 -3.63
C ILE A 3 -11.19 36.91 -3.83
N LEU A 4 -11.62 38.18 -3.91
CA LEU A 4 -13.03 38.53 -4.10
C LEU A 4 -13.56 38.08 -5.47
N VAL A 5 -12.71 38.13 -6.49
CA VAL A 5 -13.03 37.59 -7.84
C VAL A 5 -13.37 36.11 -7.76
N PHE A 6 -12.70 35.34 -6.90
CA PHE A 6 -12.97 33.91 -6.76
C PHE A 6 -14.20 33.57 -5.91
N GLU A 7 -14.44 34.30 -4.82
CA GLU A 7 -15.71 34.17 -4.09
C GLU A 7 -16.90 34.41 -5.02
N LEU A 8 -16.76 35.37 -5.95
CA LEU A 8 -17.75 35.60 -7.00
C LEU A 8 -17.78 34.46 -8.04
N MET A 9 -16.67 33.81 -8.36
CA MET A 9 -16.66 32.64 -9.24
C MET A 9 -17.40 31.46 -8.61
N LYS A 10 -17.23 31.18 -7.31
CA LYS A 10 -18.00 30.13 -6.62
C LYS A 10 -19.50 30.35 -6.71
N VAL A 11 -19.93 31.62 -6.68
CA VAL A 11 -21.34 32.00 -6.75
C VAL A 11 -21.88 32.01 -8.19
N HIS A 12 -21.15 32.58 -9.13
CA HIS A 12 -21.66 32.86 -10.49
C HIS A 12 -21.17 31.87 -11.56
N ARG A 13 -20.08 31.13 -11.30
CA ARG A 13 -19.46 30.16 -12.20
C ARG A 13 -19.13 28.84 -11.47
N PRO A 14 -20.12 28.22 -10.79
CA PRO A 14 -19.88 27.06 -9.93
C PRO A 14 -19.41 25.82 -10.71
N GLY A 15 -19.72 25.70 -12.00
CA GLY A 15 -19.26 24.59 -12.84
C GLY A 15 -17.73 24.59 -12.99
N LEU A 16 -17.13 25.74 -13.28
CA LEU A 16 -15.67 25.89 -13.41
C LEU A 16 -14.92 25.57 -12.11
N VAL A 17 -15.51 25.84 -10.96
CA VAL A 17 -14.90 25.54 -9.64
C VAL A 17 -15.07 24.05 -9.27
N ARG A 18 -15.92 23.31 -9.98
CA ARG A 18 -16.25 21.90 -9.71
C ARG A 18 -15.75 20.92 -10.77
N ASP A 19 -15.28 21.41 -11.93
CA ASP A 19 -14.67 20.59 -12.97
C ASP A 19 -13.19 20.31 -12.63
N GLY A 20 -12.82 19.04 -12.66
CA GLY A 20 -11.49 18.58 -12.25
C GLY A 20 -10.37 18.82 -13.27
N ASN A 21 -10.69 19.35 -14.45
CA ASN A 21 -9.71 19.76 -15.45
C ASN A 21 -9.29 21.24 -15.34
N ILE A 22 -9.64 21.91 -14.23
CA ILE A 22 -9.32 23.32 -14.01
C ILE A 22 -8.13 23.47 -13.06
N TYR A 23 -7.17 24.29 -13.47
CA TYR A 23 -5.92 24.53 -12.75
C TYR A 23 -5.75 26.01 -12.49
N LEU A 24 -5.14 26.34 -11.35
CA LEU A 24 -4.80 27.71 -11.00
C LEU A 24 -3.32 27.97 -11.28
N ALA A 25 -2.99 29.12 -11.86
CA ALA A 25 -1.61 29.50 -12.13
C ALA A 25 -1.36 30.98 -11.87
N ALA A 26 -0.15 31.29 -11.40
CA ALA A 26 0.33 32.66 -11.19
C ALA A 26 1.84 32.75 -11.45
N HIS A 27 2.30 33.89 -12.01
CA HIS A 27 3.73 34.16 -12.20
C HIS A 27 4.43 34.79 -10.98
N ASP A 28 3.70 35.29 -9.98
CA ASP A 28 4.26 36.04 -8.86
C ASP A 28 3.83 35.51 -7.49
N PHE A 29 4.47 36.02 -6.43
CA PHE A 29 4.25 35.57 -5.06
C PHE A 29 2.84 35.86 -4.55
N ILE A 30 2.27 37.01 -4.91
CA ILE A 30 0.94 37.42 -4.45
C ILE A 30 -0.14 36.61 -5.17
N GLY A 31 0.02 36.38 -6.47
CA GLY A 31 -0.83 35.52 -7.27
C GLY A 31 -0.75 34.06 -6.82
N TRP A 32 0.43 33.55 -6.44
CA TRP A 32 0.58 32.21 -5.86
C TRP A 32 -0.22 32.07 -4.56
N LEU A 33 -0.09 33.04 -3.66
CA LEU A 33 -0.85 33.06 -2.42
C LEU A 33 -2.36 33.15 -2.66
N ALA A 34 -2.79 33.96 -3.63
CA ALA A 34 -4.17 34.01 -4.05
C ALA A 34 -4.63 32.63 -4.55
N CYS A 35 -3.86 31.96 -5.42
CA CYS A 35 -4.18 30.61 -5.90
C CYS A 35 -4.34 29.60 -4.75
N MET A 36 -3.54 29.68 -3.68
CA MET A 36 -3.67 28.79 -2.52
C MET A 36 -4.92 29.06 -1.67
N VAL A 37 -5.34 30.31 -1.53
CA VAL A 37 -6.62 30.63 -0.86
C VAL A 37 -7.79 30.17 -1.73
N ILE A 38 -7.68 30.40 -3.04
CA ILE A 38 -8.67 30.04 -4.06
C ILE A 38 -8.82 28.51 -4.13
N SER A 39 -7.75 27.74 -4.08
CA SER A 39 -7.83 26.28 -4.02
C SER A 39 -8.34 25.74 -2.68
N GLU A 40 -8.67 26.61 -1.71
CA GLU A 40 -9.01 26.25 -0.33
C GLU A 40 -7.90 25.48 0.40
N ALA A 41 -6.68 25.49 -0.15
CA ALA A 41 -5.53 24.85 0.51
C ALA A 41 -5.13 25.58 1.80
N ILE A 42 -5.47 26.86 1.92
CA ILE A 42 -5.18 27.64 3.12
C ILE A 42 -6.17 28.78 3.36
N SER A 43 -6.35 29.17 4.62
CA SER A 43 -7.16 30.33 4.98
C SER A 43 -6.49 31.66 4.60
N PHE A 44 -7.33 32.69 4.43
CA PHE A 44 -6.86 34.04 4.16
C PHE A 44 -5.99 34.59 5.32
N GLU A 45 -6.36 34.31 6.57
CA GLU A 45 -5.59 34.78 7.73
C GLU A 45 -4.16 34.24 7.70
N CYS A 46 -3.98 32.94 7.44
CA CYS A 46 -2.67 32.32 7.36
C CYS A 46 -1.80 32.90 6.23
N VAL A 47 -2.40 33.23 5.08
CA VAL A 47 -1.68 33.90 3.98
C VAL A 47 -1.28 35.33 4.35
N THR A 48 -2.16 36.08 5.01
CA THR A 48 -1.80 37.43 5.49
C THR A 48 -0.66 37.38 6.52
N GLN A 49 -0.65 36.36 7.38
CA GLN A 49 0.43 36.13 8.33
C GLN A 49 1.74 35.77 7.62
N LEU A 50 1.71 34.92 6.59
CA LEU A 50 2.88 34.60 5.79
C LEU A 50 3.46 35.84 5.10
N CYS A 51 2.61 36.68 4.50
CA CYS A 51 3.06 37.95 3.93
C CYS A 51 3.72 38.84 4.99
N HIS A 52 3.09 38.96 6.16
CA HIS A 52 3.65 39.75 7.27
C HIS A 52 5.01 39.20 7.72
N ASP A 53 5.12 37.89 7.93
CA ASP A 53 6.34 37.22 8.36
C ASP A 53 7.44 37.36 7.30
N TYR A 54 7.13 37.19 6.02
CA TYR A 54 8.09 37.34 4.93
C TYR A 54 8.60 38.78 4.80
N TYR A 55 7.71 39.76 4.69
CA TYR A 55 8.11 41.16 4.52
C TYR A 55 8.75 41.77 5.78
N SER A 56 8.37 41.32 6.98
CA SER A 56 9.02 41.75 8.24
C SER A 56 10.39 41.13 8.47
N THR A 57 10.70 40.03 7.79
CA THR A 57 12.00 39.35 7.84
C THR A 57 12.90 39.67 6.64
N LEU A 58 12.37 40.35 5.62
CA LEU A 58 13.13 40.83 4.47
C LEU A 58 14.34 41.69 4.92
N GLY A 59 15.55 41.30 4.50
CA GLY A 59 16.81 41.96 4.89
C GLY A 59 17.42 41.50 6.22
N ARG A 60 16.79 40.55 6.93
CA ARG A 60 17.38 39.84 8.09
C ARG A 60 17.98 38.50 7.64
N LYS A 61 18.98 37.97 8.36
CA LYS A 61 19.56 36.62 8.11
C LYS A 61 18.61 35.49 8.59
N ILE A 62 17.35 35.51 8.19
CA ILE A 62 16.36 34.48 8.51
C ILE A 62 16.15 33.64 7.25
N SER A 63 16.24 32.32 7.38
CA SER A 63 16.03 31.41 6.25
C SER A 63 14.55 31.43 5.81
N PRO A 64 14.25 31.58 4.51
CA PRO A 64 12.88 31.49 3.99
C PRO A 64 12.18 30.18 4.36
N TRP A 65 12.94 29.10 4.59
CA TRP A 65 12.39 27.80 5.01
C TRP A 65 11.72 27.86 6.39
N VAL A 66 12.27 28.66 7.32
CA VAL A 66 11.69 28.84 8.66
C VAL A 66 10.32 29.52 8.57
N VAL A 67 10.18 30.46 7.64
CA VAL A 67 8.92 31.16 7.37
C VAL A 67 7.89 30.20 6.78
N VAL A 68 8.30 29.37 5.81
CA VAL A 68 7.43 28.34 5.20
C VAL A 68 6.97 27.29 6.22
N LYS A 69 7.86 26.81 7.09
CA LYS A 69 7.51 25.79 8.09
C LYS A 69 6.45 26.26 9.08
N ARG A 70 6.43 27.56 9.44
CA ARG A 70 5.37 28.14 10.27
C ARG A 70 4.04 28.20 9.55
N PHE A 71 4.08 28.49 8.25
CA PHE A 71 2.92 28.52 7.37
C PHE A 71 2.36 27.13 7.08
N ALA A 72 3.22 26.11 6.98
CA ALA A 72 2.84 24.75 6.61
C ALA A 72 1.84 24.09 7.56
N GLY A 73 1.79 24.52 8.84
CA GLY A 73 0.80 24.02 9.80
C GLY A 73 -0.64 24.40 9.49
N GLY A 74 -0.88 25.39 8.61
CA GLY A 74 -2.21 25.79 8.14
C GLY A 74 -2.58 25.22 6.77
N LEU A 75 -1.67 24.50 6.10
CA LEU A 75 -1.93 23.92 4.78
C LEU A 75 -2.81 22.69 4.86
N THR A 76 -3.77 22.61 3.96
CA THR A 76 -4.61 21.46 3.69
C THR A 76 -4.48 21.05 2.22
N THR A 77 -5.17 19.98 1.83
CA THR A 77 -5.21 19.54 0.43
C THR A 77 -6.02 20.54 -0.40
N ALA A 78 -5.41 21.04 -1.48
CA ALA A 78 -6.09 21.91 -2.44
C ALA A 78 -7.29 21.18 -3.08
N ARG A 79 -8.44 21.84 -3.13
CA ARG A 79 -9.62 21.39 -3.89
C ARG A 79 -9.48 21.61 -5.39
N ILE A 80 -8.73 22.65 -5.78
CA ILE A 80 -8.39 22.94 -7.19
C ILE A 80 -6.87 22.86 -7.31
N PRO A 81 -6.31 22.02 -8.19
CA PRO A 81 -4.87 21.91 -8.35
C PRO A 81 -4.23 23.26 -8.72
N VAL A 82 -3.06 23.56 -8.13
CA VAL A 82 -2.28 24.77 -8.44
C VAL A 82 -1.02 24.39 -9.21
N LEU A 83 -0.73 25.03 -10.34
CA LEU A 83 0.48 24.76 -11.10
C LEU A 83 1.72 25.28 -10.38
N SER A 84 2.73 24.41 -10.26
CA SER A 84 4.03 24.73 -9.72
C SER A 84 4.81 25.67 -10.63
N VAL A 85 5.94 26.18 -10.14
CA VAL A 85 6.87 26.98 -10.96
C VAL A 85 7.43 26.20 -12.17
N CYS A 86 7.31 24.87 -12.15
CA CYS A 86 7.72 23.97 -13.22
C CYS A 86 6.54 23.38 -14.02
N GLY A 87 5.31 23.86 -13.82
CA GLY A 87 4.14 23.39 -14.59
C GLY A 87 3.55 22.06 -14.12
N ARG A 88 3.89 21.62 -12.90
CA ARG A 88 3.32 20.42 -12.30
C ARG A 88 2.10 20.77 -11.46
N PRO A 89 1.00 20.01 -11.53
CA PRO A 89 -0.15 20.25 -10.67
C PRO A 89 0.17 19.87 -9.21
N LEU A 90 -0.18 20.75 -8.28
CA LEU A 90 0.06 20.58 -6.85
C LEU A 90 -1.27 20.54 -6.11
N ILE A 91 -1.45 19.50 -5.31
CA ILE A 91 -2.67 19.24 -4.53
C ILE A 91 -2.35 19.04 -3.05
N THR A 92 -1.28 18.33 -2.72
CA THR A 92 -0.97 17.98 -1.33
C THR A 92 -0.34 19.15 -0.58
N ASN A 93 -0.51 19.16 0.75
CA ASN A 93 0.12 20.15 1.62
C ASN A 93 1.66 20.16 1.50
N ARG A 94 2.30 18.99 1.33
CA ARG A 94 3.76 18.89 1.16
C ARG A 94 4.24 19.52 -0.14
N ASP A 95 3.52 19.29 -1.24
CA ASP A 95 3.89 19.87 -2.55
C ASP A 95 3.73 21.38 -2.56
N LEU A 96 2.62 21.86 -1.97
CA LEU A 96 2.34 23.27 -1.82
C LEU A 96 3.36 23.96 -0.91
N GLU A 97 3.79 23.29 0.18
CA GLU A 97 4.87 23.76 1.05
C GLU A 97 6.19 23.91 0.27
N ALA A 98 6.59 22.86 -0.44
CA ALA A 98 7.83 22.83 -1.20
C ALA A 98 7.86 23.91 -2.31
N ASN A 99 6.76 24.07 -3.05
CA ASN A 99 6.68 25.08 -4.10
C ASN A 99 6.61 26.51 -3.53
N THR A 100 5.93 26.70 -2.39
CA THR A 100 5.92 28.00 -1.68
C THR A 100 7.35 28.40 -1.27
N TYR A 101 8.15 27.45 -0.79
CA TYR A 101 9.55 27.72 -0.48
C TYR A 101 10.35 28.20 -1.70
N ARG A 102 10.18 27.55 -2.86
CA ARG A 102 10.83 27.95 -4.11
C ARG A 102 10.44 29.36 -4.53
N ILE A 103 9.16 29.69 -4.46
CA ILE A 103 8.65 31.02 -4.80
C ILE A 103 9.25 32.10 -3.88
N LEU A 104 9.41 31.82 -2.58
CA LEU A 104 10.07 32.75 -1.66
C LEU A 104 11.57 32.94 -1.93
N LEU A 105 12.23 31.95 -2.57
CA LEU A 105 13.61 32.06 -3.06
C LEU A 105 13.72 32.88 -4.35
N GLY A 106 12.58 33.28 -4.94
CA GLY A 106 12.53 34.02 -6.20
C GLY A 106 12.42 33.13 -7.44
N ASP A 107 12.15 31.83 -7.27
CA ASP A 107 11.78 30.97 -8.40
C ASP A 107 10.38 31.36 -8.86
N PHE A 108 10.31 31.98 -10.03
CA PHE A 108 9.06 32.29 -10.71
C PHE A 108 9.06 31.66 -12.11
N PRO A 109 7.88 31.44 -12.72
CA PRO A 109 7.76 31.07 -14.12
C PRO A 109 8.38 32.15 -15.03
N THR A 110 9.66 32.02 -15.34
CA THR A 110 10.44 33.02 -16.11
C THR A 110 10.84 32.51 -17.49
N GLN A 111 10.72 31.20 -17.74
CA GLN A 111 10.91 30.55 -19.02
C GLN A 111 9.86 29.44 -19.18
N HIS A 112 9.56 29.10 -20.44
CA HIS A 112 8.58 28.10 -20.90
C HIS A 112 8.29 26.98 -19.88
N MET A 113 7.18 27.12 -19.15
CA MET A 113 6.58 26.14 -18.26
C MET A 113 5.99 25.00 -19.09
N GLN A 114 6.67 23.86 -19.13
CA GLN A 114 6.11 22.68 -19.76
C GLN A 114 5.16 22.00 -18.79
N VAL A 115 3.86 22.02 -19.10
CA VAL A 115 2.86 21.32 -18.29
C VAL A 115 2.87 19.86 -18.71
N GLU A 116 3.46 19.00 -17.87
CA GLU A 116 3.57 17.55 -18.08
C GLU A 116 2.29 16.83 -17.66
N LEU A 117 1.17 17.24 -18.22
CA LEU A 117 -0.12 16.59 -17.98
C LEU A 117 -0.58 15.92 -19.25
N ASP A 118 -0.98 14.66 -19.11
CA ASP A 118 -1.46 13.90 -20.24
C ASP A 118 -2.88 14.30 -20.67
N CYS A 119 -3.51 15.40 -20.22
CA CYS A 119 -4.95 15.72 -20.42
C CYS A 119 -5.26 17.12 -20.99
N HIS A 120 -6.52 17.37 -21.41
CA HIS A 120 -7.01 18.71 -21.80
C HIS A 120 -7.26 19.55 -20.55
N LEU A 121 -6.68 20.75 -20.49
CA LEU A 121 -6.64 21.57 -19.29
C LEU A 121 -7.27 22.94 -19.53
N SER A 122 -7.98 23.46 -18.53
CA SER A 122 -8.33 24.88 -18.44
C SER A 122 -7.54 25.53 -17.32
N ILE A 123 -6.73 26.53 -17.63
CA ILE A 123 -5.93 27.26 -16.65
C ILE A 123 -6.63 28.57 -16.36
N ILE A 124 -7.10 28.76 -15.13
CA ILE A 124 -7.62 30.04 -14.67
C ILE A 124 -6.47 30.85 -14.09
N THR A 125 -6.30 32.06 -14.60
CA THR A 125 -5.29 32.99 -14.11
C THR A 125 -5.80 34.42 -14.08
N GLN A 126 -5.24 35.23 -13.19
CA GLN A 126 -5.50 36.68 -13.12
C GLN A 126 -4.31 37.49 -13.64
N ASP A 127 -3.43 36.81 -14.36
CA ASP A 127 -2.11 37.28 -14.69
C ASP A 127 -1.94 37.29 -16.21
N GLU A 128 -1.85 38.50 -16.76
CA GLU A 128 -1.71 38.72 -18.20
C GLU A 128 -0.35 38.25 -18.74
N MET A 129 0.65 38.03 -17.88
CA MET A 129 1.96 37.56 -18.30
C MET A 129 1.96 36.07 -18.64
N LEU A 130 1.06 35.27 -18.03
CA LEU A 130 0.86 33.87 -18.36
C LEU A 130 0.13 33.74 -19.70
N SER A 131 0.92 33.59 -20.77
CA SER A 131 0.43 33.41 -22.13
C SER A 131 0.76 32.01 -22.67
N ASP A 132 0.12 31.67 -23.79
CA ASP A 132 0.38 30.47 -24.60
C ASP A 132 1.86 30.22 -24.94
N LEU A 133 2.71 31.26 -24.88
CA LEU A 133 4.15 31.19 -25.16
C LEU A 133 4.97 30.75 -23.94
N LEU A 134 4.43 30.94 -22.73
CA LEU A 134 5.06 30.51 -21.48
C LEU A 134 4.55 29.15 -21.03
N ILE A 135 3.45 28.62 -21.59
CA ILE A 135 2.90 27.30 -21.24
C ILE A 135 2.99 26.40 -22.47
N GLY A 136 3.71 25.27 -22.38
CA GLY A 136 3.96 24.41 -23.54
C GLY A 136 2.75 23.61 -24.03
N LYS A 137 2.36 23.75 -25.31
CA LYS A 137 1.15 23.16 -25.95
C LYS A 137 1.25 21.68 -26.37
N SER A 138 2.32 20.98 -26.02
CA SER A 138 2.60 19.67 -26.59
C SER A 138 2.67 18.59 -25.52
N PRO A 139 1.93 17.46 -25.65
CA PRO A 139 1.08 17.06 -26.79
C PRO A 139 -0.39 17.56 -26.78
N TYR A 140 -0.87 18.18 -25.70
CA TYR A 140 -2.31 18.34 -25.45
C TYR A 140 -2.80 19.80 -25.53
N GLN A 141 -4.09 19.96 -25.88
CA GLN A 141 -4.74 21.27 -25.90
C GLN A 141 -4.92 21.79 -24.46
N PHE A 142 -4.63 23.06 -24.23
CA PHE A 142 -5.04 23.77 -23.02
C PHE A 142 -5.64 25.12 -23.40
N ASP A 143 -6.52 25.63 -22.54
CA ASP A 143 -7.06 26.98 -22.65
C ASP A 143 -6.63 27.80 -21.44
N ILE A 144 -6.19 29.04 -21.67
CA ILE A 144 -5.94 30.01 -20.60
C ILE A 144 -7.17 30.91 -20.49
N ILE A 145 -7.83 30.84 -19.33
CA ILE A 145 -8.97 31.68 -18.96
C ILE A 145 -8.44 32.81 -18.08
N LEU A 146 -8.19 33.95 -18.71
CA LEU A 146 -7.76 35.16 -18.04
C LEU A 146 -8.96 35.88 -17.41
N ILE A 147 -8.88 36.17 -16.11
CA ILE A 147 -9.89 36.95 -15.36
C ILE A 147 -9.27 38.27 -14.95
N ASN A 148 -9.52 39.31 -15.76
CA ASN A 148 -8.94 40.63 -15.56
C ASN A 148 -9.76 41.51 -14.62
N ALA A 149 -11.07 41.26 -14.54
CA ALA A 149 -11.96 42.02 -13.69
C ALA A 149 -13.09 41.17 -13.11
N ILE A 150 -13.66 41.64 -12.00
CA ILE A 150 -14.90 41.12 -11.41
C ILE A 150 -16.02 41.02 -12.47
N GLN A 151 -16.00 41.90 -13.47
CA GLN A 151 -17.02 41.95 -14.50
C GLN A 151 -17.03 40.73 -15.42
N ASP A 152 -15.87 40.08 -15.57
CA ASP A 152 -15.73 38.88 -16.40
C ASP A 152 -16.48 37.70 -15.74
N VAL A 153 -16.59 37.70 -14.41
CA VAL A 153 -17.20 36.63 -13.62
C VAL A 153 -18.74 36.69 -13.63
N TRP A 154 -19.36 37.85 -13.43
CA TRP A 154 -20.82 37.94 -13.23
C TRP A 154 -21.65 38.13 -14.51
N ARG A 155 -21.06 38.58 -15.63
CA ARG A 155 -21.80 38.88 -16.88
C ARG A 155 -22.01 37.60 -17.67
N HIS A 156 -23.27 37.26 -17.92
CA HIS A 156 -23.63 36.14 -18.79
C HIS A 156 -23.72 36.65 -20.25
N ASN A 157 -22.69 36.38 -21.04
CA ASN A 157 -22.65 36.52 -22.49
C ASN A 157 -22.13 35.21 -23.16
N PRO A 158 -22.93 34.48 -23.95
CA PRO A 158 -22.57 33.21 -24.58
C PRO A 158 -21.41 33.26 -25.58
N LYS A 159 -20.90 34.46 -25.92
CA LYS A 159 -19.71 34.63 -26.78
C LYS A 159 -18.38 34.63 -26.00
N LEU A 160 -18.41 34.64 -24.66
CA LEU A 160 -17.22 34.63 -23.82
C LEU A 160 -16.74 33.20 -23.57
N ILE A 161 -15.43 32.96 -23.69
CA ILE A 161 -14.77 31.67 -23.42
C ILE A 161 -15.16 31.14 -22.02
N LEU A 162 -15.21 32.03 -21.01
CA LEU A 162 -15.59 31.69 -19.64
C LEU A 162 -17.02 31.10 -19.54
N GLU A 163 -17.98 31.62 -20.30
CA GLU A 163 -19.36 31.11 -20.25
C GLU A 163 -19.54 29.81 -21.03
N GLN A 164 -18.87 29.69 -22.18
CA GLN A 164 -18.87 28.42 -22.91
C GLN A 164 -18.28 27.30 -22.04
N ARG A 165 -17.16 27.60 -21.36
CA ARG A 165 -16.52 26.64 -20.45
C ARG A 165 -17.35 26.34 -19.21
N GLU A 166 -18.04 27.32 -18.64
CA GLU A 166 -19.00 27.05 -17.54
C GLU A 166 -20.13 26.12 -17.99
N ARG A 167 -20.66 26.27 -19.21
CA ARG A 167 -21.68 25.37 -19.75
C ARG A 167 -21.14 23.97 -20.01
N ASP A 168 -19.94 23.87 -20.60
CA ASP A 168 -19.26 22.59 -20.81
C ASP A 168 -19.03 21.90 -19.45
N ALA A 169 -18.51 22.64 -18.46
CA ALA A 169 -18.30 22.17 -17.09
C ALA A 169 -19.59 21.73 -16.41
N GLN A 170 -20.73 22.39 -16.67
CA GLN A 170 -22.03 21.99 -16.12
C GLN A 170 -22.52 20.63 -16.64
N ILE A 171 -22.19 20.28 -17.89
CA ILE A 171 -22.50 18.94 -18.45
C ILE A 171 -21.72 17.85 -17.70
N TYR A 172 -20.57 18.22 -17.14
CA TYR A 172 -19.68 17.38 -16.37
C TYR A 172 -20.02 17.32 -14.86
N LEU A 173 -21.10 17.97 -14.40
CA LEU A 173 -21.55 17.94 -13.00
C LEU A 173 -22.44 16.74 -12.66
N THR A 174 -22.22 15.58 -13.29
CA THR A 174 -22.83 14.33 -12.85
C THR A 174 -21.95 13.64 -11.80
N ASP A 175 -22.54 12.81 -10.95
CA ASP A 175 -21.76 12.08 -9.94
C ASP A 175 -20.80 11.07 -10.61
N GLU A 176 -21.16 10.53 -11.78
CA GLU A 176 -20.31 9.64 -12.58
C GLU A 176 -19.08 10.38 -13.11
N TYR A 177 -19.26 11.56 -13.71
CA TYR A 177 -18.12 12.35 -14.20
C TYR A 177 -17.22 12.79 -13.05
N ARG A 178 -17.79 13.19 -11.91
CA ARG A 178 -16.99 13.56 -10.73
C ARG A 178 -16.09 12.40 -10.30
N GLN A 179 -16.62 11.18 -10.23
CA GLN A 179 -15.81 10.01 -9.88
C GLN A 179 -14.68 9.73 -10.89
N VAL A 180 -14.96 9.83 -12.19
CA VAL A 180 -13.96 9.66 -13.26
C VAL A 180 -12.89 10.73 -13.15
N SER A 181 -13.29 11.99 -13.03
CA SER A 181 -12.39 13.15 -12.95
C SER A 181 -11.51 13.09 -11.70
N ASP A 182 -12.09 12.82 -10.53
CA ASP A 182 -11.36 12.66 -9.27
C ASP A 182 -10.33 11.53 -9.34
N TYR A 183 -10.65 10.42 -10.02
CA TYR A 183 -9.68 9.34 -10.24
C TYR A 183 -8.59 9.73 -11.25
N ALA A 184 -8.96 10.39 -12.35
CA ALA A 184 -8.05 10.86 -13.40
C ALA A 184 -6.98 11.80 -12.83
N ILE A 185 -7.39 12.80 -12.06
CA ILE A 185 -6.51 13.78 -11.43
C ILE A 185 -5.54 13.08 -10.47
N ARG A 186 -6.05 12.21 -9.59
CA ARG A 186 -5.23 11.50 -8.60
C ARG A 186 -4.17 10.60 -9.24
N ARG A 187 -4.45 10.04 -10.42
CA ARG A 187 -3.55 9.12 -11.13
C ARG A 187 -2.77 9.77 -12.28
N ASN A 188 -2.92 11.08 -12.49
CA ASN A 188 -2.35 11.80 -13.64
C ASN A 188 -2.69 11.11 -14.99
N LEU A 189 -3.98 10.89 -15.23
CA LEU A 189 -4.56 10.27 -16.44
C LEU A 189 -5.57 11.21 -17.10
N GLN A 190 -5.92 10.97 -18.37
CA GLN A 190 -7.07 11.64 -18.98
C GLN A 190 -8.39 11.02 -18.52
N CYS A 191 -9.43 11.85 -18.39
CA CYS A 191 -10.81 11.35 -18.26
C CYS A 191 -11.20 10.47 -19.45
N SER A 192 -10.77 10.81 -20.67
CA SER A 192 -10.96 9.98 -21.89
C SER A 192 -10.28 8.62 -21.78
N THR A 193 -9.11 8.54 -21.14
CA THR A 193 -8.44 7.24 -20.88
C THR A 193 -9.31 6.37 -20.00
N ILE A 194 -9.92 6.92 -18.95
CA ILE A 194 -10.80 6.15 -18.04
C ILE A 194 -12.11 5.78 -18.74
N ASN A 195 -12.74 6.74 -19.42
CA ASN A 195 -14.00 6.54 -20.13
C ASN A 195 -13.89 5.50 -21.26
N ALA A 196 -12.69 5.27 -21.80
CA ALA A 196 -12.45 4.19 -22.76
C ALA A 196 -12.64 2.77 -22.17
N TYR A 197 -12.80 2.66 -20.85
CA TYR A 197 -13.08 1.40 -20.14
C TYR A 197 -14.47 1.36 -19.53
N ILE A 198 -15.37 2.27 -19.90
CA ILE A 198 -16.76 2.32 -19.41
C ILE A 198 -17.65 2.22 -20.65
N GLU A 199 -18.51 1.20 -20.71
CA GLU A 199 -19.46 1.06 -21.80
C GLU A 199 -20.63 2.03 -21.67
N VAL A 200 -21.38 2.25 -22.75
CA VAL A 200 -22.43 3.29 -22.83
C VAL A 200 -23.57 3.05 -21.83
N ASP A 201 -23.84 1.80 -21.48
CA ASP A 201 -24.87 1.36 -20.55
C ASP A 201 -24.36 1.11 -19.12
N GLU A 202 -23.12 1.48 -18.83
CA GLU A 202 -22.47 1.21 -17.55
C GLU A 202 -22.34 2.47 -16.68
N VAL A 203 -22.67 2.31 -15.40
CA VAL A 203 -22.51 3.35 -14.39
C VAL A 203 -21.38 2.98 -13.43
N PRO A 204 -20.27 3.76 -13.38
CA PRO A 204 -19.23 3.56 -12.38
C PRO A 204 -19.75 3.98 -11.00
N ILE A 205 -19.85 3.03 -10.06
CA ILE A 205 -20.30 3.30 -8.69
C ILE A 205 -19.14 3.84 -7.83
N ARG A 206 -17.94 3.28 -8.03
CA ARG A 206 -16.75 3.65 -7.26
C ARG A 206 -15.48 3.22 -7.96
N PHE A 207 -14.45 4.05 -7.87
CA PHE A 207 -13.07 3.66 -8.16
C PHE A 207 -12.36 3.27 -6.88
N CYS A 208 -11.78 2.06 -6.83
CA CYS A 208 -11.06 1.56 -5.67
C CYS A 208 -9.66 2.20 -5.58
N SER A 209 -9.22 2.48 -4.36
CA SER A 209 -7.89 3.02 -4.05
C SER A 209 -6.79 1.95 -4.04
N GLY A 210 -7.15 0.66 -4.00
CA GLY A 210 -6.23 -0.47 -3.86
C GLY A 210 -5.61 -0.95 -5.18
N GLY A 211 -4.32 -1.29 -5.12
CA GLY A 211 -3.51 -1.79 -6.23
C GLY A 211 -2.62 -0.70 -6.82
N SER A 212 -1.34 -0.70 -6.46
CA SER A 212 -0.30 0.18 -7.03
C SER A 212 -0.19 0.08 -8.56
N GLU A 213 -0.81 -0.93 -9.18
CA GLU A 213 -0.54 -1.36 -10.55
C GLU A 213 -1.80 -1.65 -11.40
N SER A 214 -3.00 -1.45 -10.86
CA SER A 214 -4.27 -1.74 -11.55
C SER A 214 -5.31 -0.63 -11.34
N MET A 215 -6.06 -0.29 -12.38
CA MET A 215 -7.30 0.48 -12.23
C MET A 215 -8.45 -0.48 -11.91
N THR A 216 -9.07 -0.29 -10.75
CA THR A 216 -10.18 -1.14 -10.29
C THR A 216 -11.42 -0.28 -10.09
N MET A 217 -12.53 -0.67 -10.70
CA MET A 217 -13.81 0.04 -10.60
C MET A 217 -14.97 -0.92 -10.33
N LEU A 218 -15.96 -0.41 -9.59
CA LEU A 218 -17.24 -1.07 -9.37
C LEU A 218 -18.25 -0.55 -10.41
N ILE A 219 -18.91 -1.45 -11.12
CA ILE A 219 -19.80 -1.11 -12.23
C ILE A 219 -21.19 -1.68 -11.98
N GLN A 220 -22.19 -0.85 -12.26
CA GLN A 220 -23.61 -1.22 -12.32
C GLN A 220 -24.10 -1.09 -13.76
N ARG A 221 -24.68 -2.15 -14.32
CA ARG A 221 -25.30 -2.12 -15.67
C ARG A 221 -26.79 -1.79 -15.61
N SER A 222 -27.51 -2.39 -14.66
CA SER A 222 -28.93 -2.12 -14.39
C SER A 222 -29.19 -2.21 -12.89
N PRO A 223 -30.19 -1.50 -12.32
CA PRO A 223 -30.50 -1.56 -10.88
C PRO A 223 -30.79 -2.98 -10.36
N GLU A 224 -31.23 -3.89 -11.23
CA GLU A 224 -31.57 -5.27 -10.91
C GLU A 224 -30.38 -6.25 -11.05
N GLU A 225 -29.28 -5.84 -11.67
CA GLU A 225 -28.07 -6.66 -11.82
C GLU A 225 -27.13 -6.52 -10.62
N PRO A 226 -26.29 -7.53 -10.33
CA PRO A 226 -25.27 -7.40 -9.30
C PRO A 226 -24.17 -6.42 -9.73
N VAL A 227 -23.60 -5.72 -8.75
CA VAL A 227 -22.37 -4.94 -8.95
C VAL A 227 -21.25 -5.87 -9.41
N ILE A 228 -20.55 -5.49 -10.47
CA ILE A 228 -19.35 -6.19 -10.93
C ILE A 228 -18.10 -5.38 -10.58
N VAL A 229 -16.99 -6.08 -10.36
CA VAL A 229 -15.67 -5.46 -10.20
C VAL A 229 -14.91 -5.63 -11.50
N ARG A 230 -14.55 -4.53 -12.16
CA ARG A 230 -13.67 -4.53 -13.34
C ARG A 230 -12.26 -4.13 -12.91
N LYS A 231 -11.29 -5.01 -13.17
CA LYS A 231 -9.86 -4.77 -12.96
C LYS A 231 -9.16 -4.63 -14.30
N ILE A 232 -8.40 -3.55 -14.45
CA ILE A 232 -7.67 -3.20 -15.67
C ILE A 232 -6.19 -3.09 -15.31
N LEU A 233 -5.39 -3.99 -15.88
CA LEU A 233 -3.94 -4.03 -15.68
C LEU A 233 -3.27 -3.83 -17.03
N SER A 234 -2.70 -2.64 -17.21
CA SER A 234 -2.23 -2.15 -18.49
C SER A 234 -0.81 -1.61 -18.37
N GLU A 235 0.10 -2.03 -19.25
CA GLU A 235 1.45 -1.45 -19.33
C GLU A 235 1.40 0.06 -19.59
N ALA A 236 0.33 0.58 -20.20
CA ALA A 236 0.14 2.02 -20.45
C ALA A 236 -0.22 2.81 -19.19
N LEU A 237 -0.79 2.15 -18.17
CA LEU A 237 -1.22 2.79 -16.91
C LEU A 237 -0.14 2.68 -15.81
N THR A 238 0.92 1.90 -16.02
CA THR A 238 1.98 1.67 -15.02
C THR A 238 3.12 2.67 -15.15
N THR A 239 3.52 3.28 -14.03
CA THR A 239 4.63 4.26 -13.96
C THR A 239 6.01 3.62 -13.78
N ALA A 240 6.07 2.39 -13.26
CA ALA A 240 7.33 1.69 -12.97
C ALA A 240 7.93 0.99 -14.19
N LYS A 241 9.26 1.09 -14.34
CA LYS A 241 10.05 0.42 -15.40
C LYS A 241 10.20 -1.08 -15.10
N TRP A 242 9.19 -1.87 -15.46
CA TRP A 242 9.24 -3.34 -15.33
C TRP A 242 9.98 -3.98 -16.50
N ASN A 243 10.60 -5.15 -16.24
CA ASN A 243 11.03 -6.03 -17.33
C ASN A 243 9.79 -6.58 -18.03
N SER A 244 9.50 -6.01 -19.19
CA SER A 244 8.28 -6.28 -19.98
C SER A 244 8.17 -7.70 -20.56
N ASP A 245 9.20 -8.53 -20.36
CA ASP A 245 9.24 -9.94 -20.77
C ASP A 245 8.78 -10.91 -19.66
N GLY A 246 8.46 -10.40 -18.46
CA GLY A 246 8.03 -11.22 -17.33
C GLY A 246 9.15 -12.07 -16.70
N ARG A 247 10.42 -11.81 -17.04
CA ARG A 247 11.59 -12.56 -16.53
C ARG A 247 12.35 -11.85 -15.42
N GLY A 248 11.84 -10.70 -14.95
CA GLY A 248 12.36 -10.00 -13.79
C GLY A 248 11.89 -10.62 -12.47
N VAL A 249 12.49 -10.19 -11.37
CA VAL A 249 12.17 -10.55 -9.97
C VAL A 249 10.72 -10.19 -9.57
N MET A 250 10.12 -9.34 -10.38
CA MET A 250 8.80 -8.78 -10.20
C MET A 250 8.04 -9.02 -11.50
N LEU A 251 6.89 -9.69 -11.40
CA LEU A 251 6.04 -9.95 -12.55
C LEU A 251 5.37 -8.66 -12.99
N PRO A 252 5.29 -8.38 -14.30
CA PRO A 252 4.55 -7.24 -14.78
C PRO A 252 3.05 -7.42 -14.47
N PRO A 253 2.31 -6.32 -14.24
CA PRO A 253 0.94 -6.39 -13.73
C PRO A 253 -0.01 -7.24 -14.60
N PHE A 254 0.09 -7.14 -15.92
CA PHE A 254 -0.74 -7.93 -16.83
C PHE A 254 -0.53 -9.46 -16.67
N ALA A 255 0.72 -9.91 -16.48
CA ALA A 255 1.03 -11.32 -16.29
C ALA A 255 0.54 -11.81 -14.93
N LYS A 256 0.61 -10.95 -13.90
CA LYS A 256 0.02 -11.22 -12.58
C LYS A 256 -1.50 -11.40 -12.70
N ALA A 257 -2.18 -10.52 -13.43
CA ALA A 257 -3.63 -10.58 -13.65
C ALA A 257 -4.09 -11.85 -14.36
N ALA A 258 -3.45 -12.22 -15.46
CA ALA A 258 -3.78 -13.43 -16.21
C ALA A 258 -3.66 -14.68 -15.33
N ARG A 259 -2.57 -14.79 -14.55
CA ARG A 259 -2.40 -15.89 -13.59
C ARG A 259 -3.48 -15.88 -12.52
N GLN A 260 -3.84 -14.71 -11.99
CA GLN A 260 -4.88 -14.59 -10.97
C GLN A 260 -6.25 -15.03 -11.48
N VAL A 261 -6.59 -14.68 -12.72
CA VAL A 261 -7.78 -15.16 -13.41
C VAL A 261 -7.80 -16.69 -13.51
N ASP A 262 -6.69 -17.28 -13.95
CA ASP A 262 -6.57 -18.73 -14.10
C ASP A 262 -6.68 -19.45 -12.75
N TYR A 263 -6.06 -18.88 -11.72
CA TYR A 263 -6.18 -19.37 -10.34
C TYR A 263 -7.64 -19.39 -9.89
N LEU A 264 -8.35 -18.26 -9.99
CA LEU A 264 -9.74 -18.14 -9.54
C LEU A 264 -10.67 -19.10 -10.29
N ARG A 265 -10.45 -19.28 -11.60
CA ARG A 265 -11.21 -20.24 -12.42
C ARG A 265 -10.88 -21.70 -12.08
N GLY A 266 -9.63 -21.97 -11.70
CA GLY A 266 -9.10 -23.28 -11.37
C GLY A 266 -9.34 -23.77 -9.93
N LEU A 267 -9.88 -22.91 -9.05
CA LEU A 267 -10.21 -23.28 -7.67
C LEU A 267 -11.15 -24.51 -7.61
N PRO A 268 -11.00 -25.43 -6.65
CA PRO A 268 -11.97 -26.50 -6.39
C PRO A 268 -13.40 -25.98 -6.12
N GLU A 269 -14.42 -26.67 -6.65
CA GLU A 269 -15.82 -26.23 -6.58
C GLU A 269 -16.32 -25.92 -5.16
N HIS A 270 -15.90 -26.71 -4.17
CA HIS A 270 -16.34 -26.54 -2.79
C HIS A 270 -15.74 -25.31 -2.09
N ILE A 271 -14.66 -24.72 -2.63
CA ILE A 271 -14.08 -23.47 -2.10
C ILE A 271 -14.36 -22.25 -2.96
N LYS A 272 -14.79 -22.39 -4.22
CA LYS A 272 -15.05 -21.27 -5.14
C LYS A 272 -15.93 -20.17 -4.54
N TYR A 273 -16.92 -20.54 -3.74
CA TYR A 273 -17.86 -19.60 -3.10
C TYR A 273 -17.18 -18.61 -2.13
N PHE A 274 -15.98 -18.93 -1.62
CA PHE A 274 -15.25 -18.08 -0.69
C PHE A 274 -14.37 -17.03 -1.39
N PHE A 275 -14.26 -17.08 -2.72
CA PHE A 275 -13.41 -16.23 -3.56
C PHE A 275 -14.23 -15.51 -4.63
N PRO A 276 -13.67 -14.48 -5.31
CA PRO A 276 -14.35 -13.83 -6.42
C PRO A 276 -14.53 -14.77 -7.62
N GLN A 277 -15.72 -14.75 -8.21
CA GLN A 277 -16.01 -15.46 -9.44
C GLN A 277 -15.66 -14.59 -10.65
N VAL A 278 -14.78 -15.07 -11.53
CA VAL A 278 -14.43 -14.37 -12.78
C VAL A 278 -15.50 -14.61 -13.83
N TYR A 279 -16.10 -13.53 -14.35
CA TYR A 279 -17.13 -13.57 -15.38
C TYR A 279 -16.56 -13.44 -16.79
N SER A 280 -15.74 -12.42 -17.03
CA SER A 280 -15.21 -12.09 -18.34
C SER A 280 -13.73 -11.69 -18.23
N VAL A 281 -12.98 -11.97 -19.30
CA VAL A 281 -11.54 -11.66 -19.38
C VAL A 281 -11.24 -11.27 -20.81
N ILE A 282 -10.53 -10.16 -20.98
CA ILE A 282 -10.08 -9.61 -22.25
C ILE A 282 -8.59 -9.38 -22.14
N GLU A 283 -7.81 -10.01 -23.02
CA GLU A 283 -6.40 -9.70 -23.22
C GLU A 283 -6.24 -9.00 -24.56
N ARG A 284 -5.53 -7.87 -24.58
CA ARG A 284 -5.31 -7.10 -25.81
C ARG A 284 -3.97 -6.38 -25.83
N GLU A 285 -3.53 -6.02 -27.02
CA GLU A 285 -2.44 -5.07 -27.23
C GLU A 285 -3.01 -3.73 -27.69
N ILE A 286 -2.63 -2.66 -27.01
CA ILE A 286 -3.01 -1.28 -27.34
C ILE A 286 -1.79 -0.51 -27.82
N LEU A 287 -1.98 0.57 -28.56
CA LEU A 287 -0.86 1.43 -28.95
C LEU A 287 -0.24 2.11 -27.72
N ALA A 288 1.09 2.16 -27.68
CA ALA A 288 1.79 2.85 -26.60
C ALA A 288 1.46 4.35 -26.61
N PRO A 289 1.15 4.97 -25.45
CA PRO A 289 0.89 6.40 -25.39
C PRO A 289 2.09 7.22 -25.90
N THR A 290 1.85 8.16 -26.81
CA THR A 290 2.87 9.11 -27.26
C THR A 290 3.33 9.99 -26.09
N GLY A 291 4.61 9.93 -25.71
CA GLY A 291 5.20 10.81 -24.70
C GLY A 291 5.58 10.12 -23.39
N ARG A 292 5.02 8.94 -23.07
CA ARG A 292 5.53 8.09 -21.98
C ARG A 292 6.66 7.22 -22.52
N GLY A 293 7.77 7.18 -21.80
CA GLY A 293 9.02 6.52 -22.21
C GLY A 293 8.96 4.99 -22.34
N CYS A 294 8.03 4.43 -23.11
CA CYS A 294 8.07 3.07 -23.63
C CYS A 294 9.13 2.99 -24.73
N VAL A 295 10.40 3.16 -24.36
CA VAL A 295 11.53 3.13 -25.29
C VAL A 295 11.54 1.77 -26.01
N GLY A 296 11.24 1.77 -27.31
CA GLY A 296 11.38 0.60 -28.18
C GLY A 296 10.16 -0.34 -28.30
N LYS A 297 9.00 -0.02 -27.72
CA LYS A 297 7.75 -0.78 -27.93
C LYS A 297 6.66 0.10 -28.56
N VAL A 298 6.07 -0.39 -29.66
CA VAL A 298 4.95 0.27 -30.36
C VAL A 298 3.60 -0.03 -29.67
N THR A 299 3.52 -1.12 -28.91
CA THR A 299 2.31 -1.58 -28.24
C THR A 299 2.55 -1.84 -26.75
N CYS A 300 1.49 -1.67 -25.96
CA CYS A 300 1.37 -2.01 -24.55
C CYS A 300 0.41 -3.19 -24.39
N LYS A 301 0.74 -4.13 -23.52
CA LYS A 301 -0.15 -5.24 -23.16
C LYS A 301 -1.12 -4.84 -22.07
N GLU A 302 -2.33 -5.38 -22.16
CA GLU A 302 -3.40 -5.12 -21.21
C GLU A 302 -4.23 -6.39 -20.96
N VAL A 303 -4.55 -6.61 -19.69
CA VAL A 303 -5.50 -7.62 -19.23
C VAL A 303 -6.61 -6.91 -18.46
N ILE A 304 -7.84 -7.08 -18.91
CA ILE A 304 -9.05 -6.60 -18.26
C ILE A 304 -9.85 -7.82 -17.85
N TYR A 305 -10.31 -7.87 -16.61
CA TYR A 305 -11.24 -8.92 -16.19
C TYR A 305 -12.33 -8.38 -15.27
N GLU A 306 -13.49 -9.00 -15.35
CA GLU A 306 -14.64 -8.74 -14.51
C GLU A 306 -14.85 -9.90 -13.56
N MET A 307 -15.14 -9.58 -12.31
CA MET A 307 -15.43 -10.56 -11.27
C MET A 307 -16.57 -10.11 -10.37
N SER A 308 -17.12 -11.06 -9.60
CA SER A 308 -18.13 -10.79 -8.59
C SER A 308 -17.64 -9.78 -7.55
N PHE A 309 -18.50 -8.84 -7.18
CA PHE A 309 -18.28 -8.04 -5.98
C PHE A 309 -18.40 -8.91 -4.72
N ILE A 310 -17.48 -8.72 -3.78
CA ILE A 310 -17.50 -9.39 -2.49
C ILE A 310 -17.89 -8.35 -1.44
N GLU A 311 -19.06 -8.55 -0.85
CA GLU A 311 -19.56 -7.74 0.26
C GLU A 311 -18.81 -8.01 1.56
N GLY A 312 -18.94 -7.08 2.50
CA GLY A 312 -18.34 -7.18 3.82
C GLY A 312 -17.18 -6.21 4.05
N GLU A 313 -16.67 -6.27 5.27
CA GLU A 313 -15.64 -5.39 5.79
C GLU A 313 -14.27 -6.06 5.76
N GLU A 314 -13.20 -5.30 5.49
CA GLU A 314 -11.83 -5.82 5.57
C GLU A 314 -11.45 -6.07 7.02
N VAL A 315 -10.75 -7.16 7.30
CA VAL A 315 -10.28 -7.44 8.67
C VAL A 315 -9.43 -6.29 9.20
N SER A 316 -8.57 -5.69 8.38
CA SER A 316 -7.78 -4.51 8.75
C SER A 316 -8.65 -3.32 9.14
N GLN A 317 -9.68 -3.01 8.36
CA GLN A 317 -10.60 -1.91 8.64
C GLN A 317 -11.40 -2.16 9.91
N PHE A 318 -11.98 -3.36 10.05
CA PHE A 318 -12.71 -3.77 11.24
C PHE A 318 -11.87 -3.57 12.51
N VAL A 319 -10.63 -4.08 12.52
CA VAL A 319 -9.69 -3.91 13.63
C VAL A 319 -9.40 -2.43 13.87
N GLN A 320 -9.13 -1.66 12.80
CA GLN A 320 -8.76 -0.25 12.88
C GLN A 320 -9.82 0.62 13.56
N HIS A 321 -11.09 0.47 13.20
CA HIS A 321 -12.15 1.36 13.71
C HIS A 321 -12.91 0.80 14.92
N SER A 322 -12.96 -0.53 15.09
CA SER A 322 -13.76 -1.12 16.17
C SER A 322 -13.02 -1.20 17.51
N ASN A 323 -11.68 -1.09 17.51
CA ASN A 323 -10.83 -1.14 18.72
C ASN A 323 -11.18 -2.35 19.63
N ILE A 324 -11.34 -3.51 19.02
CA ILE A 324 -11.78 -4.74 19.65
C ILE A 324 -10.65 -5.40 20.44
N SER A 325 -11.00 -6.19 21.46
CA SER A 325 -10.07 -6.93 22.30
C SER A 325 -9.18 -7.89 21.48
N PRO A 326 -7.87 -7.99 21.80
CA PRO A 326 -6.98 -9.00 21.22
C PRO A 326 -7.51 -10.43 21.30
N LEU A 327 -8.32 -10.75 22.33
CA LEU A 327 -8.96 -12.06 22.45
C LEU A 327 -9.89 -12.36 21.26
N VAL A 328 -10.73 -11.40 20.88
CA VAL A 328 -11.68 -11.55 19.76
C VAL A 328 -10.94 -11.57 18.42
N ILE A 329 -9.91 -10.72 18.26
CA ILE A 329 -9.05 -10.72 17.06
C ILE A 329 -8.34 -12.08 16.92
N SER A 330 -7.83 -12.66 18.01
CA SER A 330 -7.18 -13.97 17.98
C SER A 330 -8.15 -15.08 17.54
N LYS A 331 -9.43 -15.02 17.95
CA LYS A 331 -10.44 -15.96 17.47
C LYS A 331 -10.75 -15.78 15.99
N LEU A 332 -10.81 -14.54 15.51
CA LEU A 332 -10.94 -14.28 14.07
C LEU A 332 -9.77 -14.90 13.29
N TYR A 333 -8.53 -14.74 13.79
CA TYR A 333 -7.35 -15.34 13.17
C TYR A 333 -7.40 -16.87 13.19
N GLU A 334 -7.82 -17.47 14.31
CA GLU A 334 -8.04 -18.91 14.43
C GLU A 334 -9.02 -19.41 13.36
N VAL A 335 -10.16 -18.73 13.17
CA VAL A 335 -11.17 -19.10 12.17
C VAL A 335 -10.59 -19.00 10.75
N ILE A 336 -9.88 -17.91 10.43
CA ILE A 336 -9.26 -17.69 9.11
C ILE A 336 -8.24 -18.78 8.81
N LEU A 337 -7.29 -19.01 9.72
CA LEU A 337 -6.17 -19.93 9.51
C LEU A 337 -6.66 -21.38 9.50
N THR A 338 -7.61 -21.74 10.36
CA THR A 338 -8.24 -23.07 10.35
C THR A 338 -8.97 -23.31 9.04
N PHE A 339 -9.71 -22.31 8.52
CA PHE A 339 -10.38 -22.44 7.24
C PHE A 339 -9.37 -22.70 6.10
N LEU A 340 -8.28 -21.92 6.04
CA LEU A 340 -7.23 -22.08 5.04
C LEU A 340 -6.59 -23.47 5.13
N ARG A 341 -6.22 -23.92 6.33
CA ARG A 341 -5.66 -25.26 6.56
C ARG A 341 -6.57 -26.37 6.03
N ASP A 342 -7.84 -26.32 6.41
CA ASP A 342 -8.77 -27.44 6.18
C ASP A 342 -9.33 -27.48 4.76
N ASN A 343 -9.49 -26.32 4.11
CA ASN A 343 -10.20 -26.20 2.85
C ASN A 343 -9.29 -25.77 1.68
N VAL A 344 -8.17 -25.09 1.94
CA VAL A 344 -7.27 -24.59 0.90
C VAL A 344 -5.98 -25.40 0.88
N HIS A 345 -5.28 -25.52 2.00
CA HIS A 345 -3.98 -26.20 2.07
C HIS A 345 -4.07 -27.73 1.97
N SER A 346 -5.26 -28.28 2.20
CA SER A 346 -5.58 -29.69 1.96
C SER A 346 -5.64 -30.03 0.46
N GLU A 347 -5.83 -29.03 -0.40
CA GLU A 347 -6.01 -29.19 -1.84
C GLU A 347 -4.67 -29.22 -2.59
N ASN A 348 -4.61 -30.05 -3.63
CA ASN A 348 -3.48 -30.14 -4.56
C ASN A 348 -2.10 -30.39 -3.88
N ARG A 349 -2.08 -31.05 -2.71
CA ARG A 349 -0.84 -31.34 -1.97
C ARG A 349 0.14 -32.17 -2.81
N GLN A 350 1.38 -31.72 -2.85
CA GLN A 350 2.47 -32.38 -3.56
C GLN A 350 3.73 -32.35 -2.69
N ALA A 351 4.39 -33.49 -2.56
CA ALA A 351 5.69 -33.56 -1.88
C ALA A 351 6.73 -32.72 -2.61
N VAL A 352 7.55 -31.99 -1.86
CA VAL A 352 8.60 -31.14 -2.42
C VAL A 352 9.71 -32.02 -2.98
N THR A 353 10.05 -31.80 -4.25
CA THR A 353 11.09 -32.56 -4.95
C THR A 353 12.33 -31.73 -5.28
N SER A 354 12.39 -30.45 -4.88
CA SER A 354 13.49 -29.55 -5.26
C SER A 354 13.71 -28.38 -4.28
N LYS A 355 14.64 -27.47 -4.64
CA LYS A 355 15.25 -26.41 -3.81
C LYS A 355 14.32 -25.22 -3.52
N THR A 356 13.28 -25.38 -2.70
CA THR A 356 12.36 -24.28 -2.38
C THR A 356 13.09 -23.15 -1.67
N LEU A 357 13.94 -23.47 -0.69
CA LEU A 357 14.67 -22.44 0.07
C LEU A 357 15.50 -21.52 -0.82
N ASP A 358 16.28 -22.08 -1.74
CA ASP A 358 17.17 -21.29 -2.59
C ASP A 358 16.40 -20.47 -3.63
N VAL A 359 15.37 -21.06 -4.26
CA VAL A 359 14.63 -20.44 -5.36
C VAL A 359 13.55 -19.47 -4.86
N SER A 360 12.71 -19.88 -3.91
CA SER A 360 11.57 -19.08 -3.44
C SER A 360 11.95 -18.05 -2.39
N TYR A 361 13.02 -18.26 -1.63
CA TYR A 361 13.35 -17.39 -0.50
C TYR A 361 14.69 -16.69 -0.69
N PHE A 362 15.81 -17.42 -0.70
CA PHE A 362 17.12 -16.78 -0.65
C PHE A 362 17.42 -15.94 -1.90
N LYS A 363 17.32 -16.53 -3.08
CA LYS A 363 17.56 -15.83 -4.35
C LYS A 363 16.55 -14.69 -4.54
N LYS A 364 15.29 -14.91 -4.17
CA LYS A 364 14.24 -13.87 -4.23
C LYS A 364 14.59 -12.65 -3.37
N ILE A 365 15.08 -12.85 -2.14
CA ILE A 365 15.53 -11.75 -1.28
C ILE A 365 16.70 -11.02 -1.93
N GLU A 366 17.73 -11.74 -2.37
CA GLU A 366 18.93 -11.16 -2.99
C GLU A 366 18.58 -10.32 -4.23
N GLU A 367 17.78 -10.89 -5.13
CA GLU A 367 17.35 -10.23 -6.35
C GLU A 367 16.48 -8.99 -6.06
N ARG A 368 15.62 -9.02 -5.04
CA ARG A 368 14.79 -7.88 -4.64
C ARG A 368 15.57 -6.80 -3.93
N LEU A 369 16.55 -7.14 -3.09
CA LEU A 369 17.43 -6.14 -2.48
C LEU A 369 18.35 -5.49 -3.51
N MET A 370 18.81 -6.25 -4.51
CA MET A 370 19.52 -5.68 -5.66
C MET A 370 18.63 -4.71 -6.45
N LEU A 371 17.35 -5.04 -6.62
CA LEU A 371 16.38 -4.11 -7.20
C LEU A 371 16.26 -2.83 -6.35
N CYS A 372 16.13 -2.93 -5.02
CA CYS A 372 16.11 -1.76 -4.14
C CYS A 372 17.36 -0.89 -4.29
N ARG A 373 18.55 -1.51 -4.32
CA ARG A 373 19.81 -0.80 -4.52
C ARG A 373 19.85 -0.05 -5.85
N ASN A 374 19.32 -0.64 -6.92
CA ASN A 374 19.26 0.01 -8.23
C ASN A 374 18.22 1.14 -8.26
N THR A 375 17.14 1.02 -7.49
CA THR A 375 16.05 2.01 -7.42
C THR A 375 16.41 3.23 -6.55
N ALA A 376 17.06 3.00 -5.40
CA ALA A 376 17.41 4.04 -4.43
C ALA A 376 18.81 3.76 -3.84
N PRO A 377 19.89 3.97 -4.62
CA PRO A 377 21.25 3.59 -4.22
C PRO A 377 21.82 4.34 -3.01
N GLN A 378 21.32 5.53 -2.67
CA GLN A 378 21.73 6.25 -1.46
C GLN A 378 21.05 5.66 -0.22
N CYS A 379 19.76 5.34 -0.31
CA CYS A 379 18.99 4.70 0.76
C CYS A 379 19.40 3.23 0.97
N PHE A 380 19.40 2.44 -0.10
CA PHE A 380 19.77 1.01 -0.12
C PHE A 380 21.23 0.81 -0.58
N GLY A 381 22.10 1.66 -0.08
CA GLY A 381 23.53 1.64 -0.40
C GLY A 381 24.34 0.60 0.37
N PRO A 382 25.67 0.57 0.14
CA PRO A 382 26.58 -0.35 0.84
C PRO A 382 26.52 -0.23 2.37
N ASN A 383 26.29 0.98 2.89
CA ASN A 383 26.23 1.23 4.33
C ASN A 383 25.06 0.52 5.03
N LEU A 384 23.96 0.27 4.32
CA LEU A 384 22.80 -0.44 4.86
C LEU A 384 22.86 -1.94 4.57
N LEU A 385 23.21 -2.30 3.34
CA LEU A 385 23.04 -3.66 2.82
C LEU A 385 24.31 -4.53 2.92
N ASP A 386 25.50 -3.96 2.87
CA ASP A 386 26.76 -4.72 2.78
C ASP A 386 27.46 -4.90 4.14
N SER A 387 26.99 -4.25 5.20
CA SER A 387 27.50 -4.47 6.54
C SER A 387 27.21 -5.89 7.01
N GLU A 388 28.15 -6.52 7.72
CA GLU A 388 27.93 -7.86 8.28
C GLU A 388 26.83 -7.87 9.36
N LYS A 389 26.76 -6.76 10.11
CA LYS A 389 25.87 -6.54 11.24
C LYS A 389 25.05 -5.28 11.07
N ILE A 390 23.99 -5.17 11.85
CA ILE A 390 23.11 -3.99 11.93
C ILE A 390 22.58 -3.88 13.36
N VAL A 391 22.39 -2.66 13.85
CA VAL A 391 21.76 -2.41 15.15
C VAL A 391 20.36 -1.87 14.90
N ILE A 392 19.33 -2.51 15.46
CA ILE A 392 17.93 -2.10 15.31
C ILE A 392 17.34 -1.93 16.71
N ASN A 393 16.84 -0.74 17.03
CA ASN A 393 16.28 -0.40 18.35
C ASN A 393 17.22 -0.80 19.50
N GLY A 394 18.52 -0.52 19.35
CA GLY A 394 19.55 -0.82 20.34
C GLY A 394 20.08 -2.27 20.36
N ASN A 395 19.46 -3.20 19.63
CA ASN A 395 19.87 -4.60 19.59
C ASN A 395 20.70 -4.92 18.34
N GLU A 396 21.79 -5.68 18.50
CA GLU A 396 22.70 -6.04 17.40
C GLU A 396 22.27 -7.35 16.73
N TYR A 397 22.21 -7.33 15.39
CA TYR A 397 21.77 -8.43 14.54
C TYR A 397 22.77 -8.72 13.43
N PHE A 398 22.78 -9.96 12.91
CA PHE A 398 23.38 -10.23 11.60
C PHE A 398 22.51 -9.61 10.50
N ASN A 399 23.16 -9.01 9.51
CA ASN A 399 22.48 -8.45 8.36
C ASN A 399 22.08 -9.54 7.34
N ILE A 400 21.20 -9.23 6.39
CA ILE A 400 20.62 -10.22 5.46
C ILE A 400 21.67 -11.06 4.75
N LYS A 401 22.72 -10.44 4.18
CA LYS A 401 23.76 -11.19 3.45
C LYS A 401 24.45 -12.24 4.34
N SER A 402 24.74 -11.87 5.59
CA SER A 402 25.34 -12.76 6.59
C SER A 402 24.38 -13.88 6.98
N LEU A 403 23.12 -13.55 7.23
CA LEU A 403 22.07 -14.53 7.56
C LEU A 403 21.88 -15.57 6.45
N LEU A 404 21.71 -15.13 5.20
CA LEU A 404 21.55 -16.02 4.07
C LEU A 404 22.77 -16.92 3.86
N HIS A 405 23.98 -16.40 4.12
CA HIS A 405 25.19 -17.22 4.08
C HIS A 405 25.20 -18.29 5.18
N ILE A 406 24.81 -17.94 6.41
CA ILE A 406 24.73 -18.88 7.53
C ILE A 406 23.71 -19.98 7.25
N PHE A 407 22.49 -19.64 6.82
CA PHE A 407 21.48 -20.66 6.51
C PHE A 407 21.94 -21.62 5.40
N ARG A 408 22.58 -21.10 4.34
CA ARG A 408 23.09 -21.93 3.24
C ARG A 408 24.27 -22.81 3.62
N SER A 409 25.08 -22.43 4.60
CA SER A 409 26.29 -23.16 4.98
C SER A 409 26.07 -24.30 5.97
N HIS A 410 24.85 -24.48 6.48
CA HIS A 410 24.48 -25.49 7.47
C HIS A 410 23.37 -26.40 6.91
N PRO A 411 23.71 -27.58 6.35
CA PRO A 411 22.74 -28.52 5.79
C PRO A 411 21.60 -28.91 6.74
N GLU A 412 21.90 -29.00 8.03
CA GLU A 412 20.93 -29.28 9.08
C GLU A 412 19.86 -28.19 9.21
N TYR A 413 20.21 -26.91 8.97
CA TYR A 413 19.24 -25.82 8.98
C TYR A 413 18.37 -25.88 7.72
N LEU A 414 18.97 -26.20 6.57
CA LEU A 414 18.21 -26.37 5.33
C LEU A 414 17.20 -27.50 5.44
N TYR A 415 17.56 -28.62 6.07
CA TYR A 415 16.64 -29.74 6.29
C TYR A 415 15.41 -29.34 7.13
N VAL A 416 15.61 -28.54 8.18
CA VAL A 416 14.53 -28.05 9.05
C VAL A 416 13.62 -27.05 8.32
N LEU A 417 14.22 -26.16 7.53
CA LEU A 417 13.52 -25.04 6.93
C LEU A 417 12.79 -25.42 5.63
N GLU A 418 13.25 -26.44 4.91
CA GLU A 418 12.68 -26.85 3.64
C GLU A 418 11.26 -27.42 3.85
N PRO A 419 10.23 -26.91 3.12
CA PRO A 419 8.90 -27.49 3.16
C PRO A 419 8.91 -28.95 2.74
N ARG A 420 8.11 -29.78 3.43
CA ARG A 420 7.88 -31.16 2.98
C ARG A 420 6.85 -31.25 1.85
N TYR A 421 5.91 -30.30 1.80
CA TYR A 421 4.83 -30.27 0.82
C TYR A 421 4.57 -28.84 0.33
N HIS A 422 4.18 -28.73 -0.94
CA HIS A 422 3.47 -27.58 -1.47
C HIS A 422 1.98 -27.93 -1.63
N SER A 423 1.11 -26.94 -1.46
CA SER A 423 -0.34 -27.08 -1.62
C SER A 423 -0.91 -25.89 -2.34
N LEU A 424 -2.21 -25.92 -2.67
CA LEU A 424 -2.91 -24.69 -2.99
C LEU A 424 -2.77 -23.71 -1.81
N VAL A 425 -2.53 -22.45 -2.11
CA VAL A 425 -2.40 -21.35 -1.13
C VAL A 425 -3.25 -20.17 -1.58
N MET A 426 -3.73 -19.36 -0.64
CA MET A 426 -4.35 -18.07 -0.97
C MET A 426 -3.27 -17.09 -1.43
N GLY A 427 -2.10 -17.11 -0.79
CA GLY A 427 -0.87 -16.47 -1.24
C GLY A 427 -0.76 -14.97 -0.96
N ASP A 428 -1.81 -14.31 -0.44
CA ASP A 428 -1.76 -12.92 0.01
C ASP A 428 -2.74 -12.60 1.14
N THR A 429 -2.69 -13.39 2.21
CA THR A 429 -3.63 -13.34 3.35
C THR A 429 -3.42 -12.14 4.29
N ASN A 430 -2.95 -11.01 3.76
CA ASN A 430 -2.96 -9.75 4.49
C ASN A 430 -4.40 -9.44 4.94
N THR A 431 -4.56 -8.79 6.09
CA THR A 431 -5.87 -8.49 6.69
C THR A 431 -6.76 -7.60 5.80
N GLU A 432 -6.19 -6.85 4.85
CA GLU A 432 -6.90 -6.09 3.80
C GLU A 432 -7.51 -6.95 2.68
N ASN A 433 -7.01 -8.18 2.50
CA ASN A 433 -7.47 -9.13 1.48
C ASN A 433 -8.44 -10.17 2.04
N ILE A 434 -8.89 -10.00 3.28
CA ILE A 434 -9.83 -10.90 3.95
C ILE A 434 -11.06 -10.08 4.34
N LYS A 435 -12.24 -10.56 3.97
CA LYS A 435 -13.52 -9.89 4.19
C LYS A 435 -14.37 -10.69 5.17
N ILE A 436 -15.07 -9.97 6.05
CA ILE A 436 -16.09 -10.49 6.97
C ILE A 436 -17.44 -9.86 6.61
N GLY A 437 -18.40 -10.70 6.20
CA GLY A 437 -19.75 -10.24 5.83
C GLY A 437 -20.66 -10.04 7.04
N ASN A 438 -20.39 -10.73 8.16
CA ASN A 438 -21.17 -10.60 9.39
C ASN A 438 -20.26 -10.42 10.61
N ILE A 439 -20.23 -9.19 11.13
CA ILE A 439 -19.41 -8.83 12.30
C ILE A 439 -20.10 -9.08 13.65
N LEU A 440 -21.42 -9.34 13.64
CA LEU A 440 -22.22 -9.45 14.87
C LEU A 440 -21.69 -10.49 15.86
N PRO A 441 -21.28 -11.72 15.45
CA PRO A 441 -20.76 -12.69 16.40
C PRO A 441 -19.50 -12.21 17.15
N LEU A 442 -18.68 -11.40 16.50
CA LEU A 442 -17.46 -10.83 17.10
C LEU A 442 -17.82 -9.69 18.07
N LEU A 443 -18.77 -8.83 17.69
CA LEU A 443 -19.23 -7.73 18.54
C LEU A 443 -20.00 -8.23 19.77
N GLU A 444 -20.76 -9.32 19.66
CA GLU A 444 -21.43 -9.94 20.81
C GLU A 444 -20.42 -10.42 21.86
N VAL A 445 -19.30 -11.01 21.44
CA VAL A 445 -18.23 -11.37 22.37
C VAL A 445 -17.59 -10.14 22.99
N GLN A 446 -17.35 -9.09 22.19
CA GLN A 446 -16.81 -7.83 22.71
C GLN A 446 -17.74 -7.23 23.78
N ASP A 447 -19.05 -7.25 23.55
CA ASP A 447 -20.04 -6.77 24.51
C ASP A 447 -20.01 -7.56 25.84
N LEU A 448 -19.83 -8.89 25.77
CA LEU A 448 -19.64 -9.72 26.97
C LEU A 448 -18.36 -9.34 27.73
N ILE A 449 -17.28 -9.02 27.03
CA ILE A 449 -16.01 -8.57 27.63
C ILE A 449 -16.22 -7.20 28.31
N ASP A 450 -16.83 -6.24 27.61
CA ASP A 450 -17.05 -4.88 28.12
C ASP A 450 -17.97 -4.86 29.36
N HIS A 451 -18.94 -5.78 29.41
CA HIS A 451 -19.81 -5.99 30.57
C HIS A 451 -19.21 -6.88 31.66
N ASN A 452 -17.93 -7.24 31.58
CA ASN A 452 -17.21 -8.06 32.56
C ASN A 452 -17.94 -9.39 32.89
N ARG A 453 -18.48 -10.05 31.85
CA ARG A 453 -19.14 -11.35 32.01
C ARG A 453 -18.13 -12.45 32.34
N SER A 454 -18.64 -13.60 32.78
CA SER A 454 -17.77 -14.69 33.21
C SER A 454 -16.96 -15.25 32.05
N GLY A 455 -15.74 -15.74 32.33
CA GLY A 455 -14.89 -16.37 31.32
C GLY A 455 -15.55 -17.56 30.62
N GLU A 456 -16.43 -18.29 31.31
CA GLU A 456 -17.21 -19.39 30.74
C GLU A 456 -18.26 -18.92 29.72
N GLU A 457 -18.87 -17.75 29.92
CA GLU A 457 -19.79 -17.15 28.95
C GLU A 457 -19.04 -16.69 27.71
N ILE A 458 -17.93 -15.98 27.90
CA ILE A 458 -17.07 -15.50 26.82
C ILE A 458 -16.54 -16.68 26.00
N SER A 459 -16.03 -17.73 26.65
CA SER A 459 -15.50 -18.92 25.98
C SER A 459 -16.58 -19.66 25.17
N ARG A 460 -17.80 -19.77 25.69
CA ARG A 460 -18.93 -20.37 24.95
C ARG A 460 -19.31 -19.56 23.72
N ALA A 461 -19.34 -18.23 23.84
CA ALA A 461 -19.63 -17.34 22.72
C ALA A 461 -18.52 -17.39 21.65
N LEU A 462 -17.25 -17.42 22.06
CA LEU A 462 -16.13 -17.61 21.14
C LEU A 462 -16.18 -18.95 20.41
N ALA A 463 -16.53 -20.04 21.10
CA ALA A 463 -16.49 -21.40 20.54
C ALA A 463 -17.46 -21.64 19.38
N VAL A 464 -18.55 -20.87 19.28
CA VAL A 464 -19.53 -21.03 18.19
C VAL A 464 -19.12 -20.31 16.90
N ILE A 465 -18.21 -19.33 16.99
CA ILE A 465 -17.79 -18.52 15.84
C ILE A 465 -17.00 -19.38 14.85
N ASN A 466 -17.49 -19.43 13.61
CA ASN A 466 -16.85 -20.14 12.51
C ASN A 466 -16.93 -19.34 11.20
N ALA A 467 -16.24 -19.82 10.16
CA ALA A 467 -16.11 -19.13 8.88
C ALA A 467 -17.44 -18.85 8.18
N LYS A 468 -18.46 -19.70 8.37
CA LYS A 468 -19.79 -19.51 7.78
C LYS A 468 -20.54 -18.38 8.50
N ASP A 469 -20.49 -18.36 9.83
CA ASP A 469 -21.25 -17.40 10.64
C ASP A 469 -20.76 -15.98 10.47
N ILE A 470 -19.44 -15.79 10.34
CA ILE A 470 -18.84 -14.47 10.03
C ILE A 470 -18.87 -14.14 8.53
N GLN A 471 -19.37 -15.06 7.70
CA GLN A 471 -19.41 -14.97 6.25
C GLN A 471 -18.03 -14.63 5.66
N LEU A 472 -17.01 -15.42 6.03
CA LEU A 472 -15.63 -15.24 5.61
C LEU A 472 -15.50 -15.27 4.09
N ARG A 473 -14.73 -14.34 3.52
CA ARG A 473 -14.38 -14.28 2.10
C ARG A 473 -12.93 -13.82 1.92
N PHE A 474 -12.32 -14.19 0.80
CA PHE A 474 -10.97 -13.81 0.42
C PHE A 474 -10.99 -12.97 -0.85
N LEU A 475 -10.03 -12.06 -0.96
CA LEU A 475 -9.82 -11.17 -2.10
C LEU A 475 -8.38 -11.26 -2.59
N ASP A 476 -8.20 -10.94 -3.87
CA ASP A 476 -6.88 -10.78 -4.47
C ASP A 476 -5.87 -11.94 -4.23
N PRO A 477 -6.26 -13.23 -4.39
CA PRO A 477 -5.33 -14.32 -4.14
C PRO A 477 -4.13 -14.26 -5.08
N ARG A 478 -2.99 -14.71 -4.57
CA ARG A 478 -1.72 -14.70 -5.29
C ARG A 478 -1.54 -16.01 -6.04
N ALA A 479 -1.68 -15.93 -7.35
CA ALA A 479 -1.52 -17.06 -8.27
C ALA A 479 -0.05 -17.36 -8.66
N ILE A 480 0.88 -17.14 -7.74
CA ILE A 480 2.32 -17.35 -7.95
C ILE A 480 2.73 -18.43 -6.95
N GLY A 481 2.93 -19.64 -7.45
CA GLY A 481 3.41 -20.76 -6.64
C GLY A 481 4.86 -21.11 -6.95
N PHE A 482 5.41 -22.05 -6.19
CA PHE A 482 6.71 -22.63 -6.46
C PHE A 482 6.65 -23.45 -7.76
N GLN A 483 7.32 -22.95 -8.81
CA GLN A 483 7.39 -23.58 -10.14
C GLN A 483 6.04 -23.92 -10.77
N SER A 484 4.96 -23.31 -10.27
CA SER A 484 3.59 -23.54 -10.70
C SER A 484 2.82 -22.23 -10.60
N ASP A 485 1.95 -21.96 -11.58
CA ASP A 485 1.27 -20.67 -11.71
C ASP A 485 -0.19 -20.89 -12.10
N GLY A 486 -1.04 -19.89 -11.85
CA GLY A 486 -2.44 -19.89 -12.28
C GLY A 486 -3.25 -21.02 -11.65
N ALA A 487 -4.02 -21.75 -12.46
CA ALA A 487 -4.91 -22.83 -12.02
C ALA A 487 -4.20 -23.97 -11.28
N ASN A 488 -2.90 -24.16 -11.53
CA ASN A 488 -2.09 -25.22 -10.91
C ASN A 488 -1.20 -24.70 -9.78
N SER A 489 -1.38 -23.45 -9.34
CA SER A 489 -0.51 -22.80 -8.35
C SER A 489 -0.46 -23.62 -7.06
N ARG A 490 0.76 -23.95 -6.66
CA ARG A 490 1.10 -24.65 -5.42
C ARG A 490 2.32 -23.99 -4.79
N ASP A 491 2.26 -23.70 -3.51
CA ASP A 491 3.38 -23.10 -2.78
C ASP A 491 3.45 -23.63 -1.35
N ASP A 492 4.43 -23.16 -0.60
CA ASP A 492 4.51 -23.35 0.84
C ASP A 492 3.32 -22.68 1.56
N TYR A 493 2.44 -23.50 2.14
CA TYR A 493 1.26 -23.01 2.86
C TYR A 493 1.59 -22.13 4.06
N MET A 494 2.82 -22.19 4.58
CA MET A 494 3.26 -21.33 5.67
C MET A 494 3.15 -19.84 5.32
N TYR A 495 3.19 -19.52 4.02
CA TYR A 495 3.03 -18.16 3.50
C TYR A 495 1.68 -17.52 3.84
N ASP A 496 0.64 -18.32 4.12
CA ASP A 496 -0.71 -17.83 4.44
C ASP A 496 -0.89 -17.40 5.90
N ASN A 497 0.16 -17.47 6.74
CA ASN A 497 0.12 -17.00 8.14
C ASN A 497 0.23 -15.45 8.28
N LYS A 498 -0.02 -14.69 7.20
CA LYS A 498 0.13 -13.24 7.20
C LYS A 498 -0.75 -12.45 8.18
N PRO A 499 -1.88 -12.94 8.72
CA PRO A 499 -2.53 -12.24 9.82
C PRO A 499 -1.57 -11.91 10.99
N TRP A 500 -0.61 -12.81 11.30
CA TRP A 500 0.45 -12.56 12.28
C TRP A 500 1.52 -11.57 11.80
N HIS A 501 1.72 -11.46 10.48
CA HIS A 501 2.59 -10.45 9.86
C HIS A 501 1.99 -9.06 10.03
N ASN A 502 0.68 -8.93 9.85
CA ASN A 502 -0.07 -7.70 10.10
C ASN A 502 -0.01 -7.25 11.56
N SER A 503 -0.19 -8.19 12.51
CA SER A 503 -0.23 -7.86 13.95
C SER A 503 1.15 -7.91 14.62
N ILE A 504 1.68 -9.10 14.91
CA ILE A 504 2.94 -9.29 15.65
C ILE A 504 4.14 -8.77 14.85
N GLY A 505 4.09 -8.86 13.51
CA GLY A 505 5.12 -8.31 12.63
C GLY A 505 4.99 -6.79 12.38
N HIS A 506 4.02 -6.11 12.99
CA HIS A 506 3.76 -4.67 12.84
C HIS A 506 3.57 -4.18 11.40
N TYR A 507 3.18 -5.06 10.47
CA TYR A 507 3.04 -4.65 9.08
C TYR A 507 1.94 -3.62 8.89
N ASP A 508 0.84 -3.68 9.66
CA ASP A 508 -0.20 -2.67 9.58
C ASP A 508 0.32 -1.28 9.98
N GLU A 509 1.16 -1.17 11.01
CA GLU A 509 1.80 0.08 11.39
C GLU A 509 2.78 0.58 10.31
N TYR A 510 3.61 -0.31 9.75
CA TYR A 510 4.55 0.06 8.69
C TYR A 510 3.84 0.48 7.40
N HIS A 511 2.85 -0.29 6.96
CA HIS A 511 2.13 -0.07 5.71
C HIS A 511 1.33 1.25 5.73
N ASN A 512 0.88 1.67 6.91
CA ASN A 512 0.14 2.92 7.12
C ASN A 512 1.02 4.10 7.60
N ASP A 513 2.35 3.99 7.53
CA ASP A 513 3.31 5.02 7.97
C ASP A 513 3.11 5.52 9.42
N LEU A 514 2.68 4.64 10.32
CA LEU A 514 2.44 4.97 11.73
C LEU A 514 3.71 4.88 12.57
N PHE A 515 4.85 5.31 12.03
CA PHE A 515 6.16 5.23 12.68
C PHE A 515 7.10 6.34 12.22
N THR A 516 8.19 6.52 12.97
CA THR A 516 9.34 7.34 12.61
C THR A 516 10.59 6.47 12.57
N LEU A 517 11.53 6.80 11.70
CA LEU A 517 12.78 6.07 11.53
C LEU A 517 13.95 7.03 11.46
N THR A 518 15.00 6.75 12.21
CA THR A 518 16.30 7.43 12.08
C THR A 518 17.40 6.41 11.83
N ILE A 519 18.35 6.76 10.98
CA ILE A 519 19.55 5.96 10.73
C ILE A 519 20.80 6.73 11.12
N ASN A 520 21.77 6.03 11.69
CA ASN A 520 23.11 6.51 11.93
C ASN A 520 24.10 5.42 11.51
N ILE A 521 25.37 5.78 11.37
CA ILE A 521 26.44 4.82 11.13
C ILE A 521 27.47 5.04 12.23
N ASN A 522 27.81 3.97 12.97
CA ASN A 522 28.80 4.08 14.03
C ASN A 522 30.24 4.09 13.48
N ALA A 523 31.22 4.25 14.37
CA ALA A 523 32.64 4.29 14.01
C ALA A 523 33.13 3.00 13.29
N GLN A 524 32.47 1.86 13.56
CA GLN A 524 32.75 0.57 12.94
C GLN A 524 32.01 0.36 11.60
N LYS A 525 31.35 1.39 11.08
CA LYS A 525 30.51 1.34 9.86
C LYS A 525 29.31 0.38 9.97
N ILE A 526 28.84 0.13 11.19
CA ILE A 526 27.62 -0.63 11.42
C ILE A 526 26.44 0.36 11.39
N PRO A 527 25.40 0.12 10.56
CA PRO A 527 24.18 0.92 10.58
C PRO A 527 23.44 0.73 11.91
N ILE A 528 23.03 1.85 12.51
CA ILE A 528 22.18 1.91 13.70
C ILE A 528 20.85 2.52 13.26
N ILE A 529 19.76 1.79 13.46
CA ILE A 529 18.42 2.16 13.05
C ILE A 529 17.53 2.18 14.28
N ASP A 530 16.87 3.31 14.50
CA ASP A 530 15.86 3.47 15.54
C ASP A 530 14.50 3.68 14.86
N ILE A 531 13.58 2.77 15.16
CA ILE A 531 12.20 2.77 14.68
C ILE A 531 11.30 2.98 15.88
N ARG A 532 10.48 4.03 15.84
CA ARG A 532 9.52 4.35 16.90
C ARG A 532 8.13 4.46 16.31
N PHE A 533 7.23 3.61 16.76
CA PHE A 533 5.82 3.70 16.39
C PHE A 533 5.19 4.98 16.96
N SER A 534 4.22 5.51 16.24
CA SER A 534 3.46 6.68 16.68
C SER A 534 2.69 6.34 17.94
N GLU A 535 2.75 7.24 18.93
CA GLU A 535 2.02 7.09 20.18
C GLU A 535 0.51 6.97 19.92
N ASN A 536 -0.15 6.06 20.65
CA ASN A 536 -1.59 5.83 20.54
C ASN A 536 -2.06 5.49 19.11
N ASN A 537 -1.21 4.86 18.30
CA ASN A 537 -1.64 4.42 16.97
C ASN A 537 -2.73 3.33 17.08
N VAL A 538 -3.61 3.29 16.09
CA VAL A 538 -4.83 2.47 16.10
C VAL A 538 -4.55 0.97 16.22
N TYR A 539 -3.53 0.47 15.53
CA TYR A 539 -3.18 -0.94 15.54
C TYR A 539 -2.50 -1.36 16.84
N GLN A 540 -1.61 -0.53 17.39
CA GLN A 540 -1.03 -0.78 18.72
C GLN A 540 -2.11 -0.90 19.79
N ARG A 541 -3.14 -0.04 19.77
CA ARG A 541 -4.26 -0.13 20.73
C ARG A 541 -5.07 -1.41 20.58
N ALA A 542 -5.35 -1.80 19.33
CA ALA A 542 -6.16 -2.98 19.05
C ALA A 542 -5.40 -4.30 19.29
N TYR A 543 -4.15 -4.39 18.84
CA TYR A 543 -3.34 -5.60 18.97
C TYR A 543 -2.66 -5.72 20.34
N GLY A 544 -2.34 -4.61 21.00
CA GLY A 544 -1.70 -4.60 22.32
C GLY A 544 -0.33 -5.28 22.37
N ILE A 545 0.43 -5.25 21.27
CA ILE A 545 1.75 -5.91 21.16
C ILE A 545 2.73 -5.30 22.16
N ALA A 546 3.44 -6.19 22.88
CA ALA A 546 4.45 -5.83 23.88
C ALA A 546 5.87 -6.17 23.43
N ASP A 547 6.06 -6.61 22.18
CA ASP A 547 7.34 -6.99 21.59
C ASP A 547 8.05 -8.15 22.33
N CYS A 548 7.30 -9.14 22.82
CA CYS A 548 7.84 -10.27 23.59
C CYS A 548 8.88 -11.08 22.81
N ALA A 549 8.73 -11.22 21.50
CA ALA A 549 9.71 -11.89 20.66
C ALA A 549 11.08 -11.18 20.66
N MET A 550 11.08 -9.85 20.71
CA MET A 550 12.29 -9.02 20.74
C MET A 550 13.12 -9.31 22.00
N ASP A 551 12.45 -9.35 23.15
CA ASP A 551 13.06 -9.50 24.47
C ASP A 551 13.20 -10.96 24.92
N ASP A 552 12.84 -11.92 24.06
CA ASP A 552 12.82 -13.36 24.35
C ASP A 552 11.99 -13.71 25.61
N ILE A 553 10.85 -13.04 25.74
CA ILE A 553 9.91 -13.20 26.86
C ILE A 553 8.80 -14.17 26.43
N ASN A 554 8.48 -15.11 27.33
CA ASN A 554 7.28 -15.93 27.18
C ASN A 554 6.04 -15.12 27.61
N PRO A 555 5.13 -14.75 26.69
CA PRO A 555 3.97 -13.92 27.00
C PRO A 555 2.99 -14.60 27.97
N LEU A 556 3.06 -15.92 28.15
CA LEU A 556 2.23 -16.67 29.09
C LEU A 556 2.70 -16.52 30.54
N ASN A 557 3.95 -16.13 30.76
CA ASN A 557 4.53 -15.98 32.11
C ASN A 557 4.23 -14.60 32.72
N ASP A 558 3.83 -13.62 31.91
CA ASP A 558 3.47 -12.28 32.36
C ASP A 558 1.94 -12.09 32.32
N PRO A 559 1.25 -12.06 33.47
CA PRO A 559 -0.19 -11.86 33.51
C PRO A 559 -0.62 -10.44 33.05
N THR A 560 0.30 -9.47 33.03
CA THR A 560 0.04 -8.10 32.57
C THR A 560 0.05 -7.99 31.05
N ASN A 561 0.65 -8.96 30.34
CA ASN A 561 0.50 -9.05 28.90
C ASN A 561 -0.95 -9.45 28.58
N ILE A 562 -1.62 -8.63 27.77
CA ILE A 562 -2.99 -8.83 27.30
C ILE A 562 -3.11 -8.73 25.77
N GLY A 563 -1.99 -8.59 25.06
CA GLY A 563 -1.92 -8.42 23.62
C GLY A 563 -2.09 -9.70 22.81
N MET A 564 -2.04 -9.56 21.48
CA MET A 564 -2.15 -10.69 20.54
C MET A 564 -1.10 -11.78 20.78
N GLU A 565 0.10 -11.41 21.26
CA GLU A 565 1.19 -12.34 21.56
C GLU A 565 0.78 -13.40 22.61
N LYS A 566 -0.10 -13.06 23.55
CA LYS A 566 -0.63 -13.99 24.56
C LYS A 566 -1.46 -15.12 23.96
N TYR A 567 -2.10 -14.86 22.82
CA TYR A 567 -3.01 -15.80 22.18
C TYR A 567 -2.35 -16.60 21.05
N PHE A 568 -1.13 -16.23 20.64
CA PHE A 568 -0.40 -16.90 19.57
C PHE A 568 -0.31 -18.41 19.79
N SER A 569 0.18 -18.85 20.95
CA SER A 569 0.34 -20.27 21.25
C SER A 569 -0.98 -21.03 21.23
N HIS A 570 -2.07 -20.43 21.74
CA HIS A 570 -3.40 -21.05 21.72
C HIS A 570 -3.88 -21.31 20.30
N VAL A 571 -3.85 -20.27 19.45
CA VAL A 571 -4.30 -20.36 18.06
C VAL A 571 -3.45 -21.34 17.27
N MET A 572 -2.12 -21.27 17.39
CA MET A 572 -1.22 -22.15 16.65
C MET A 572 -1.28 -23.60 17.13
N ASN A 573 -1.54 -23.84 18.42
CA ASN A 573 -1.78 -25.19 18.93
C ASN A 573 -3.07 -25.80 18.36
N ALA A 574 -4.12 -25.00 18.17
CA ALA A 574 -5.34 -25.45 17.50
C ALA A 574 -5.11 -25.70 15.99
N LEU A 575 -4.30 -24.85 15.35
CA LEU A 575 -3.99 -24.96 13.92
C LEU A 575 -3.13 -26.19 13.58
N TYR A 576 -2.13 -26.51 14.39
CA TYR A 576 -1.25 -27.66 14.14
C TYR A 576 -1.66 -28.92 14.92
N ASP A 577 -2.76 -28.85 15.68
CA ASP A 577 -3.27 -29.93 16.53
C ASP A 577 -2.17 -30.46 17.48
N ASN A 578 -1.45 -29.53 18.13
CA ASN A 578 -0.23 -29.83 18.89
C ASN A 578 -0.47 -30.72 20.12
N THR A 579 -1.72 -30.81 20.57
CA THR A 579 -2.11 -31.65 21.70
C THR A 579 -2.40 -33.09 21.31
N ASN A 580 -2.50 -33.40 20.02
CA ASN A 580 -2.76 -34.72 19.50
C ASN A 580 -1.45 -35.40 19.06
N PRO A 581 -1.03 -36.49 19.73
CA PRO A 581 0.16 -37.24 19.34
C PRO A 581 0.11 -37.82 17.92
N ASP A 582 -1.10 -38.04 17.39
CA ASP A 582 -1.34 -38.58 16.05
C ASP A 582 -1.64 -37.47 15.02
N SER A 583 -1.36 -36.19 15.35
CA SER A 583 -1.57 -35.06 14.44
C SER A 583 -0.82 -35.26 13.13
N ILE A 584 -1.58 -35.34 12.04
CA ILE A 584 -1.01 -35.43 10.69
C ILE A 584 -0.21 -34.17 10.35
N TYR A 585 -0.57 -33.02 10.92
CA TYR A 585 0.08 -31.74 10.65
C TYR A 585 1.45 -31.68 11.32
N LEU A 586 1.56 -32.14 12.57
CA LEU A 586 2.85 -32.28 13.25
C LEU A 586 3.74 -33.33 12.58
N ARG A 587 3.16 -34.44 12.11
CA ARG A 587 3.93 -35.45 11.37
C ARG A 587 4.46 -34.90 10.05
N ASP A 588 3.63 -34.15 9.33
CA ASP A 588 3.96 -33.60 8.03
C ASP A 588 4.88 -32.36 8.13
N ASP A 589 4.86 -31.63 9.26
CA ASP A 589 5.71 -30.46 9.51
C ASP A 589 6.10 -30.32 11.00
N PRO A 590 7.01 -31.18 11.49
CA PRO A 590 7.39 -31.21 12.91
C PRO A 590 8.15 -29.96 13.37
N TYR A 591 8.65 -29.16 12.42
CA TYR A 591 9.39 -27.93 12.67
C TYR A 591 8.62 -26.67 12.27
N TRP A 592 7.29 -26.76 12.20
CA TRP A 592 6.42 -25.67 11.76
C TRP A 592 6.72 -24.35 12.47
N LEU A 593 7.07 -24.35 13.77
CA LEU A 593 7.36 -23.14 14.52
C LEU A 593 8.61 -22.42 13.98
N VAL A 594 9.69 -23.18 13.74
CA VAL A 594 10.93 -22.63 13.18
C VAL A 594 10.68 -22.12 11.76
N ARG A 595 9.92 -22.89 10.96
CA ARG A 595 9.53 -22.52 9.60
C ARG A 595 8.64 -21.29 9.57
N PHE A 596 7.70 -21.13 10.50
CA PHE A 596 6.87 -19.94 10.64
C PHE A 596 7.75 -18.69 10.85
N VAL A 597 8.63 -18.71 11.85
CA VAL A 597 9.51 -17.56 12.15
C VAL A 597 10.41 -17.21 10.96
N PHE A 598 10.98 -18.23 10.31
CA PHE A 598 11.79 -18.06 9.11
C PHE A 598 10.97 -17.49 7.93
N MET A 599 9.78 -18.01 7.68
CA MET A 599 8.90 -17.59 6.58
C MET A 599 8.46 -16.14 6.71
N MET A 600 8.17 -15.71 7.93
CA MET A 600 7.88 -14.31 8.24
C MET A 600 9.07 -13.41 7.91
N GLY A 601 10.26 -13.79 8.34
CA GLY A 601 11.49 -13.04 8.06
C GLY A 601 11.84 -12.97 6.58
N THR A 602 11.73 -14.09 5.86
CA THR A 602 11.97 -14.10 4.40
C THR A 602 10.93 -13.28 3.64
N HIS A 603 9.68 -13.27 4.10
CA HIS A 603 8.64 -12.47 3.49
C HIS A 603 8.94 -10.97 3.62
N PHE A 604 9.18 -10.49 4.85
CA PHE A 604 9.53 -9.09 5.12
C PHE A 604 10.79 -8.68 4.36
N ALA A 605 11.86 -9.49 4.39
CA ALA A 605 13.11 -9.19 3.69
C ALA A 605 12.94 -9.06 2.16
N ALA A 606 11.91 -9.70 1.60
CA ALA A 606 11.58 -9.65 0.18
C ALA A 606 10.55 -8.58 -0.19
N MET A 607 9.99 -7.81 0.76
CA MET A 607 8.96 -6.79 0.50
C MET A 607 9.43 -5.35 0.21
N PRO A 608 10.67 -4.90 0.53
CA PRO A 608 11.03 -3.49 0.36
C PRO A 608 10.73 -2.88 -1.03
N PRO A 609 10.93 -3.58 -2.17
CA PRO A 609 10.67 -2.99 -3.49
C PRO A 609 9.22 -2.54 -3.73
N PHE A 610 8.24 -3.13 -3.02
CA PHE A 610 6.82 -2.80 -3.18
C PHE A 610 6.40 -1.55 -2.41
N HIS A 611 7.29 -1.00 -1.57
CA HIS A 611 6.97 0.04 -0.60
C HIS A 611 7.72 1.34 -0.85
N PHE A 612 8.40 1.47 -2.00
CA PHE A 612 8.98 2.74 -2.42
C PHE A 612 7.90 3.78 -2.66
N ILE A 613 8.14 4.99 -2.17
CA ILE A 613 7.29 6.15 -2.40
C ILE A 613 7.83 6.89 -3.62
N SER A 614 6.99 7.05 -4.64
CA SER A 614 7.27 7.89 -5.80
C SER A 614 6.58 9.25 -5.67
N GLU A 615 7.21 10.28 -6.21
CA GLU A 615 6.61 11.58 -6.45
C GLU A 615 5.51 11.49 -7.53
N PHE A 616 4.70 12.54 -7.68
CA PHE A 616 3.59 12.57 -8.66
C PHE A 616 4.01 12.36 -10.12
N ASP A 617 5.26 12.70 -10.46
CA ASP A 617 5.85 12.49 -11.79
C ASP A 617 6.47 11.09 -11.95
N GLY A 618 6.32 10.21 -10.95
CA GLY A 618 6.90 8.86 -10.92
C GLY A 618 8.38 8.81 -10.56
N THR A 619 9.02 9.95 -10.23
CA THR A 619 10.41 9.96 -9.77
C THR A 619 10.52 9.43 -8.34
N ILE A 620 11.63 8.73 -8.04
CA ILE A 620 11.93 8.28 -6.69
C ILE A 620 12.88 9.29 -6.05
N LYS A 621 12.46 9.86 -4.91
CA LYS A 621 13.36 10.62 -4.06
C LYS A 621 14.17 9.66 -3.20
N ASP A 622 15.43 9.50 -3.57
CA ASP A 622 16.40 8.60 -2.93
C ASP A 622 16.96 9.23 -1.64
N SER A 623 16.15 9.21 -0.58
CA SER A 623 16.57 9.59 0.76
C SER A 623 15.88 8.74 1.81
N ILE A 624 16.53 8.54 2.96
CA ILE A 624 15.99 7.70 4.03
C ILE A 624 14.72 8.30 4.64
N ASP A 625 14.66 9.62 4.76
CA ASP A 625 13.46 10.32 5.22
C ASP A 625 12.24 10.06 4.32
N THR A 626 12.46 9.88 3.02
CA THR A 626 11.38 9.66 2.05
C THR A 626 11.08 8.18 1.87
N GLN A 627 12.10 7.32 1.97
CA GLN A 627 11.99 5.87 1.80
C GLN A 627 12.11 5.14 3.13
N SER A 628 11.52 5.68 4.20
CA SER A 628 11.58 5.10 5.55
C SER A 628 10.82 3.78 5.63
N ARG A 629 9.67 3.65 4.96
CA ARG A 629 8.83 2.44 4.91
C ARG A 629 9.58 1.19 4.41
N PRO A 630 10.20 1.19 3.22
CA PRO A 630 10.91 0.01 2.76
C PRO A 630 12.12 -0.35 3.64
N VAL A 631 12.75 0.64 4.31
CA VAL A 631 13.84 0.39 5.28
C VAL A 631 13.31 -0.22 6.58
N ALA A 632 12.17 0.23 7.09
CA ALA A 632 11.56 -0.36 8.28
C ALA A 632 11.17 -1.82 8.06
N ILE A 633 10.53 -2.12 6.92
CA ILE A 633 10.18 -3.49 6.49
C ILE A 633 11.43 -4.38 6.35
N TYR A 634 12.52 -3.82 5.81
CA TYR A 634 13.80 -4.51 5.73
C TYR A 634 14.35 -4.89 7.12
N CYS A 635 14.29 -3.95 8.07
CA CYS A 635 14.72 -4.16 9.45
C CYS A 635 13.88 -5.24 10.14
N GLU A 636 12.58 -5.25 9.91
CA GLU A 636 11.69 -6.26 10.49
C GLU A 636 12.03 -7.66 9.98
N GLY A 637 12.30 -7.81 8.68
CA GLY A 637 12.77 -9.09 8.12
C GLY A 637 14.08 -9.58 8.75
N ILE A 638 15.00 -8.66 9.08
CA ILE A 638 16.24 -9.00 9.78
C ILE A 638 15.99 -9.56 11.18
N LYS A 639 15.10 -8.94 11.97
CA LYS A 639 14.77 -9.40 13.32
C LYS A 639 14.26 -10.85 13.27
N TRP A 640 13.22 -11.11 12.47
CA TRP A 640 12.62 -12.44 12.32
C TRP A 640 13.63 -13.50 11.85
N LEU A 641 14.50 -13.18 10.89
CA LEU A 641 15.53 -14.12 10.44
C LEU A 641 16.60 -14.39 11.51
N ASN A 642 16.96 -13.39 12.33
CA ASN A 642 17.85 -13.63 13.47
C ASN A 642 17.16 -14.49 14.54
N TRP A 643 15.87 -14.26 14.83
CA TRP A 643 15.11 -15.11 15.77
C TRP A 643 15.02 -16.56 15.28
N ALA A 644 14.78 -16.78 13.99
CA ALA A 644 14.81 -18.12 13.40
C ALA A 644 16.21 -18.77 13.56
N LEU A 645 17.28 -18.01 13.34
CA LEU A 645 18.64 -18.48 13.55
C LEU A 645 18.94 -18.80 15.02
N GLU A 646 18.47 -17.97 15.96
CA GLU A 646 18.63 -18.21 17.40
C GLU A 646 17.91 -19.48 17.86
N ILE A 647 16.71 -19.74 17.33
CA ILE A 647 15.99 -21.01 17.53
C ILE A 647 16.82 -22.17 17.00
N LEU A 648 17.32 -22.10 15.76
CA LEU A 648 18.15 -23.14 15.14
C LEU A 648 19.47 -23.40 15.87
N GLN A 649 20.03 -22.36 16.50
CA GLN A 649 21.23 -22.45 17.33
C GLN A 649 20.96 -22.96 18.76
N GLY A 650 19.69 -23.18 19.12
CA GLY A 650 19.28 -23.60 20.46
C GLY A 650 19.48 -22.50 21.52
N LYS A 651 19.53 -21.23 21.11
CA LYS A 651 19.59 -20.07 22.01
C LYS A 651 18.22 -19.71 22.57
N ARG A 652 17.16 -20.04 21.83
CA ARG A 652 15.75 -19.92 22.25
C ARG A 652 15.15 -21.30 22.43
N ASP A 653 14.53 -21.52 23.58
CA ASP A 653 13.81 -22.75 23.91
C ASP A 653 12.28 -22.60 23.75
N HIS A 654 11.81 -21.39 23.50
CA HIS A 654 10.42 -21.07 23.23
C HIS A 654 10.30 -19.91 22.22
N PHE A 655 9.11 -19.74 21.64
CA PHE A 655 8.75 -18.56 20.86
C PHE A 655 7.26 -18.28 21.07
N LEU A 656 6.94 -17.10 21.61
CA LEU A 656 5.56 -16.63 21.83
C LEU A 656 4.65 -17.66 22.55
N GLY A 657 5.18 -18.30 23.59
CA GLY A 657 4.46 -19.28 24.40
C GLY A 657 4.40 -20.70 23.83
N VAL A 658 5.04 -20.97 22.69
CA VAL A 658 5.20 -22.32 22.12
C VAL A 658 6.64 -22.79 22.38
N ASN A 659 6.80 -24.02 22.87
CA ASN A 659 8.13 -24.60 23.08
C ASN A 659 8.78 -24.97 21.75
N VAL A 660 10.09 -24.72 21.63
CA VAL A 660 10.87 -25.12 20.47
C VAL A 660 11.11 -26.63 20.52
N PRO A 661 10.81 -27.38 19.44
CA PRO A 661 11.10 -28.81 19.40
C PRO A 661 12.61 -29.07 19.46
N PRO A 662 13.09 -30.17 20.09
CA PRO A 662 14.51 -30.46 20.19
C PRO A 662 15.18 -30.59 18.81
N ILE A 663 16.17 -29.75 18.53
CA ILE A 663 16.89 -29.72 17.24
C ILE A 663 18.10 -30.69 17.21
N LYS A 664 18.56 -31.16 18.39
CA LYS A 664 19.80 -31.96 18.53
C LYS A 664 19.83 -33.30 17.77
N THR A 665 18.67 -33.85 17.41
CA THR A 665 18.58 -35.13 16.67
C THR A 665 18.80 -34.97 15.15
N ILE A 666 18.86 -33.74 14.62
CA ILE A 666 18.88 -33.47 13.17
C ILE A 666 20.22 -33.83 12.52
N VAL A 667 21.33 -33.77 13.25
CA VAL A 667 22.66 -34.14 12.71
C VAL A 667 22.74 -35.63 12.37
N GLU A 668 21.95 -36.49 13.02
CA GLU A 668 21.92 -37.93 12.78
C GLU A 668 20.95 -38.35 11.66
N GLU A 669 19.94 -37.53 11.34
CA GLU A 669 18.97 -37.79 10.26
C GLU A 669 19.31 -37.06 8.94
N ALA A 670 20.05 -35.95 8.99
CA ALA A 670 20.44 -35.17 7.82
C ALA A 670 21.76 -35.64 7.15
N ILE A 671 22.53 -36.48 7.84
CA ILE A 671 23.71 -37.21 7.32
C ILE A 671 23.27 -38.61 6.90
#